data_AF-A0A2G2EDP1-F1
#
_entry.id   AF-A0A2G2EDP1-F1
#
_cell.length_a   1.000
_cell.length_b   1.000
_cell.length_c   1.000
_cell.angle_alpha   90.00
_cell.angle_beta   90.00
_cell.angle_gamma   90.00
#
_symmetry.space_group_name_H-M   'P 1'
#
loop_
_entity.id
_entity.type
_entity.pdbx_description
1 polymer ?
#
loop_
_entity_poly.entity_id
_entity_poly.type
_entity_poly.pdbx_seq_one_letter_code
_entity_poly.pdbx_strand_id
1 'polypeptide(L)'
;MIITLILALFLLVVVFSRTARKRKANESFVQHNKKFIIIGSVVLLTILVMNVLRPRVYLTDLDEIIENADKDDDEYHALKGRKKSSQLDPLNIPKLFEYVEDCEAYETYDKSSLQDETYSQLPEMQRLALAYVDALSSETSFDSLYRTGPNGIYDTNYPDTTQAFHNYIIGQQKRKDGDVFGSMKAFERETKLNPNFAKPYSQLYTAYLLFNREKFKPFIVNPNNAKHLDQSRLIIDYFNIGEYGLYFKTIYAQSFLEMNFFAFIAGLIISIVWMVFLRNMDFFNKERWIDLTLVFLGGAVFTNLCLFLYHSAYYDWGIHLNGEFWNDFFYCVGVIGFSEELVKLIPWILFVALSKQLKEPYDYILYASAAALGFAFTENLTYLEEPVNIVSRSIMSTTMHMFTASLVAYSIVLAKYKYKTRQAKILAPIIGFILACFAHGFYDFWLVSESTSGLGIITTVFFLFTIHFWFYMINNSTNHSSFFDKKLFRINENIEFLSISILGIILLQYIILCIEYGAISANTMLQFGTTFTIGFLLYVTFILSNFKPIRGKWQKYAFPLSGLIKEYITIPFISNFPTESHIGLHLRIFCPRNNKYIGDQFPVSGHCERKITVNGQENWYLFRLNKGLTLSGYNSHLIVLKPKSNREALTEEKIELYLMLIPLGLDVNSDDIPIKQLRYTGKTYSKPIL
;
A
#
# COMPACT_ATOMS: atom_id res chain seq x y z
N MET A 1 -18.52 17.91 1.29
CA MET A 1 -17.42 17.53 0.38
C MET A 1 -16.57 18.70 -0.14
N ILE A 2 -17.05 19.55 -1.06
CA ILE A 2 -16.22 20.60 -1.71
C ILE A 2 -15.53 21.53 -0.69
N ILE A 3 -16.25 21.97 0.34
CA ILE A 3 -15.69 22.82 1.42
C ILE A 3 -14.55 22.09 2.16
N THR A 4 -14.73 20.81 2.47
CA THR A 4 -13.73 19.97 3.15
C THR A 4 -12.46 19.83 2.32
N LEU A 5 -12.61 19.59 1.00
CA LEU A 5 -11.49 19.48 0.07
C LEU A 5 -10.74 20.82 -0.07
N ILE A 6 -11.46 21.94 -0.16
CA ILE A 6 -10.86 23.28 -0.22
C ILE A 6 -10.06 23.59 1.05
N LEU A 7 -10.66 23.37 2.23
CA LEU A 7 -10.00 23.59 3.52
C LEU A 7 -8.74 22.75 3.66
N ALA A 8 -8.80 21.52 3.18
CA ALA A 8 -7.69 20.60 3.22
C ALA A 8 -6.53 20.97 2.29
N LEU A 9 -6.84 21.30 1.03
CA LEU A 9 -5.85 21.80 0.07
C LEU A 9 -5.21 23.09 0.61
N PHE A 10 -6.00 23.94 1.23
CA PHE A 10 -5.50 25.14 1.90
C PHE A 10 -4.55 24.80 3.07
N LEU A 11 -4.92 23.87 3.95
CA LEU A 11 -4.07 23.41 5.06
C LEU A 11 -2.74 22.84 4.55
N LEU A 12 -2.78 22.02 3.49
CA LEU A 12 -1.60 21.45 2.89
C LEU A 12 -0.66 22.53 2.32
N VAL A 13 -1.21 23.53 1.62
CA VAL A 13 -0.47 24.69 1.14
C VAL A 13 0.16 25.48 2.29
N VAL A 14 -0.60 25.72 3.35
CA VAL A 14 -0.12 26.47 4.52
C VAL A 14 1.04 25.74 5.19
N VAL A 15 0.90 24.44 5.46
CA VAL A 15 1.95 23.62 6.08
C VAL A 15 3.18 23.59 5.20
N PHE A 16 3.04 23.29 3.92
CA PHE A 16 4.16 23.25 2.98
C PHE A 16 4.91 24.60 2.90
N SER A 17 4.17 25.71 2.84
CA SER A 17 4.76 27.06 2.80
C SER A 17 5.51 27.45 4.07
N ARG A 18 5.20 26.82 5.21
CA ARG A 18 5.88 27.06 6.50
C ARG A 18 7.09 26.15 6.69
N THR A 19 7.03 24.91 6.21
CA THR A 19 8.03 23.87 6.55
C THR A 19 9.06 23.62 5.46
N ALA A 20 8.66 23.64 4.19
CA ALA A 20 9.49 23.16 3.10
C ALA A 20 10.20 24.29 2.34
N ARG A 21 9.64 25.51 2.29
CA ARG A 21 10.26 26.60 1.53
C ARG A 21 10.04 27.95 2.19
N LYS A 22 11.13 28.60 2.65
CA LYS A 22 11.03 29.99 3.11
C LYS A 22 10.68 30.88 1.92
N ARG A 23 9.54 31.57 2.01
CA ARG A 23 9.10 32.58 1.04
C ARG A 23 10.14 33.69 0.92
N LYS A 24 10.53 34.05 -0.30
CA LYS A 24 11.40 35.21 -0.54
C LYS A 24 10.63 36.49 -0.22
N ALA A 25 11.32 37.53 0.29
CA ALA A 25 10.69 38.78 0.73
C ALA A 25 9.79 39.43 -0.33
N ASN A 26 10.14 39.32 -1.62
CA ASN A 26 9.40 39.93 -2.73
C ASN A 26 8.46 38.96 -3.48
N GLU A 27 8.38 37.69 -3.08
CA GLU A 27 7.52 36.71 -3.75
C GLU A 27 6.12 36.78 -3.13
N SER A 28 5.04 36.83 -3.92
CA SER A 28 3.67 36.80 -3.38
C SER A 28 3.30 35.40 -2.86
N PHE A 29 2.29 35.27 -1.97
CA PHE A 29 1.83 33.94 -1.51
C PHE A 29 1.38 33.06 -2.68
N VAL A 30 0.71 33.67 -3.66
CA VAL A 30 0.24 32.99 -4.89
C VAL A 30 1.42 32.53 -5.74
N GLN A 31 2.44 33.37 -5.94
CA GLN A 31 3.64 33.00 -6.70
C GLN A 31 4.40 31.85 -6.02
N HIS A 32 4.51 31.91 -4.70
CA HIS A 32 5.21 30.91 -3.90
C HIS A 32 4.55 29.52 -3.97
N ASN A 33 3.22 29.49 -3.95
CA ASN A 33 2.43 28.26 -3.90
C ASN A 33 1.75 27.89 -5.23
N LYS A 34 2.20 28.48 -6.34
CA LYS A 34 1.51 28.38 -7.64
C LYS A 34 1.19 26.94 -8.07
N LYS A 35 2.10 25.98 -7.83
CA LYS A 35 1.89 24.58 -8.27
C LYS A 35 0.73 23.93 -7.53
N PHE A 36 0.66 24.09 -6.21
CA PHE A 36 -0.44 23.58 -5.40
C PHE A 36 -1.77 24.27 -5.72
N ILE A 37 -1.75 25.58 -5.99
CA ILE A 37 -2.95 26.32 -6.40
C ILE A 37 -3.46 25.79 -7.75
N ILE A 38 -2.56 25.59 -8.73
CA ILE A 38 -2.92 25.03 -10.04
C ILE A 38 -3.53 23.64 -9.88
N ILE A 39 -2.88 22.75 -9.13
CA ILE A 39 -3.37 21.38 -8.94
C ILE A 39 -4.70 21.36 -8.18
N GLY A 40 -4.83 22.15 -7.11
CA GLY A 40 -6.09 22.28 -6.40
C GLY A 40 -7.21 22.79 -7.31
N SER A 41 -6.90 23.73 -8.21
CA SER A 41 -7.85 24.25 -9.20
C SER A 41 -8.23 23.18 -10.24
N VAL A 42 -7.28 22.38 -10.71
CA VAL A 42 -7.54 21.25 -11.63
C VAL A 42 -8.45 20.21 -10.97
N VAL A 43 -8.16 19.83 -9.73
CA VAL A 43 -9.00 18.87 -8.98
C VAL A 43 -10.43 19.40 -8.84
N LEU A 44 -10.59 20.66 -8.42
CA LEU A 44 -11.91 21.28 -8.26
C LEU A 44 -12.67 21.39 -9.58
N LEU A 45 -11.97 21.79 -10.66
CA LEU A 45 -12.56 21.91 -11.98
C LEU A 45 -13.03 20.55 -12.51
N THR A 46 -12.22 19.50 -12.37
CA THR A 46 -12.61 18.15 -12.78
C THR A 46 -13.83 17.66 -12.01
N ILE A 47 -13.89 17.88 -10.69
CA ILE A 47 -15.07 17.53 -9.89
C ILE A 47 -16.30 18.25 -10.44
N LEU A 48 -16.21 19.56 -10.69
CA LEU A 48 -17.33 20.33 -11.23
C LEU A 48 -17.76 19.84 -12.62
N VAL A 49 -16.81 19.57 -13.50
CA VAL A 49 -17.07 19.07 -14.86
C VAL A 49 -17.74 17.69 -14.84
N MET A 50 -17.23 16.75 -14.04
CA MET A 50 -17.81 15.40 -13.96
C MET A 50 -19.22 15.39 -13.36
N ASN A 51 -19.49 16.27 -12.38
CA ASN A 51 -20.83 16.45 -11.83
C ASN A 51 -21.85 16.96 -12.86
N VAL A 52 -21.40 17.72 -13.86
CA VAL A 52 -22.26 18.20 -14.96
C VAL A 52 -22.38 17.15 -16.06
N LEU A 53 -21.29 16.51 -16.47
CA LEU A 53 -21.26 15.60 -17.62
C LEU A 53 -21.77 14.19 -17.31
N ARG A 54 -21.54 13.67 -16.10
CA ARG A 54 -21.93 12.31 -15.69
C ARG A 54 -22.58 12.30 -14.29
N PRO A 55 -23.76 12.93 -14.11
CA PRO A 55 -24.42 12.94 -12.80
C PRO A 55 -24.84 11.54 -12.32
N ARG A 56 -25.20 10.64 -13.25
CA ARG A 56 -25.58 9.24 -13.00
C ARG A 56 -24.93 8.33 -14.05
N VAL A 57 -24.84 7.04 -13.77
CA VAL A 57 -24.53 6.04 -14.79
C VAL A 57 -25.71 6.00 -15.76
N TYR A 58 -25.45 6.32 -17.02
CA TYR A 58 -26.39 6.04 -18.11
C TYR A 58 -25.87 4.77 -18.79
N LEU A 59 -26.41 3.61 -18.42
CA LEU A 59 -26.05 2.34 -19.05
C LEU A 59 -26.47 2.40 -20.51
N THR A 60 -25.52 2.27 -21.43
CA THR A 60 -25.76 2.38 -22.87
C THR A 60 -25.90 1.05 -23.58
N ASP A 61 -25.44 -0.06 -22.99
CA ASP A 61 -25.51 -1.42 -23.53
C ASP A 61 -26.35 -2.35 -22.63
N LEU A 62 -27.13 -3.24 -23.23
CA LEU A 62 -28.01 -4.18 -22.52
C LEU A 62 -27.22 -5.28 -21.81
N ASP A 63 -26.13 -5.75 -22.40
CA ASP A 63 -25.30 -6.79 -21.79
C ASP A 63 -24.53 -6.22 -20.57
N GLU A 64 -24.16 -4.93 -20.61
CA GLU A 64 -23.58 -4.20 -19.45
C GLU A 64 -24.61 -3.96 -18.32
N ILE A 65 -25.89 -3.82 -18.65
CA ILE A 65 -26.97 -3.75 -17.65
C ILE A 65 -27.10 -5.09 -16.92
N ILE A 66 -27.08 -6.20 -17.67
CA ILE A 66 -27.19 -7.55 -17.11
C ILE A 66 -25.99 -7.84 -16.20
N GLU A 67 -24.77 -7.60 -16.70
CA GLU A 67 -23.54 -7.87 -15.94
C GLU A 67 -23.48 -7.10 -14.62
N ASN A 68 -23.89 -5.83 -14.61
CA ASN A 68 -23.93 -5.06 -13.38
C ASN A 68 -25.05 -5.51 -12.44
N ALA A 69 -26.22 -5.89 -12.96
CA ALA A 69 -27.28 -6.45 -12.14
C ALA A 69 -26.85 -7.76 -11.48
N ASP A 70 -26.12 -8.62 -12.18
CA ASP A 70 -25.53 -9.84 -11.60
C ASP A 70 -24.51 -9.51 -10.49
N LYS A 71 -23.68 -8.48 -10.68
CA LYS A 71 -22.69 -8.05 -9.66
C LYS A 71 -23.33 -7.50 -8.40
N ASP A 72 -24.45 -6.80 -8.55
CA ASP A 72 -25.19 -6.18 -7.44
C ASP A 72 -26.20 -7.14 -6.79
N ASP A 73 -26.25 -8.41 -7.23
CA ASP A 73 -27.25 -9.41 -6.79
C ASP A 73 -28.70 -8.93 -7.04
N ASP A 74 -28.89 -8.10 -8.07
CA ASP A 74 -30.19 -7.56 -8.50
C ASP A 74 -30.83 -8.50 -9.52
N GLU A 75 -31.30 -9.64 -9.01
CA GLU A 75 -31.91 -10.71 -9.80
C GLU A 75 -33.07 -10.21 -10.70
N TYR A 76 -33.83 -9.21 -10.26
CA TYR A 76 -34.94 -8.66 -11.04
C TYR A 76 -34.45 -7.96 -12.32
N HIS A 77 -33.45 -7.11 -12.19
CA HIS A 77 -32.89 -6.37 -13.32
C HIS A 77 -32.08 -7.27 -14.26
N ALA A 78 -31.39 -8.27 -13.72
CA ALA A 78 -30.70 -9.30 -14.50
C ALA A 78 -31.70 -10.12 -15.34
N LEU A 79 -32.74 -10.68 -14.72
CA LEU A 79 -33.81 -11.43 -15.38
C LEU A 79 -34.48 -10.61 -16.50
N LYS A 80 -34.83 -9.35 -16.21
CA LYS A 80 -35.45 -8.46 -17.19
C LYS A 80 -34.51 -8.13 -18.34
N GLY A 81 -33.22 -7.97 -18.06
CA GLY A 81 -32.18 -7.77 -19.04
C GLY A 81 -32.02 -8.98 -19.95
N ARG A 82 -31.84 -10.19 -19.39
CA ARG A 82 -31.66 -11.44 -20.14
C ARG A 82 -32.91 -11.80 -20.96
N LYS A 83 -34.12 -11.56 -20.44
CA LYS A 83 -35.37 -11.63 -21.21
C LYS A 83 -35.30 -10.79 -22.47
N LYS A 84 -34.91 -9.52 -22.34
CA LYS A 84 -34.79 -8.59 -23.47
C LYS A 84 -33.66 -8.99 -24.42
N SER A 85 -32.53 -9.48 -23.91
CA SER A 85 -31.38 -9.91 -24.71
C SER A 85 -31.72 -11.14 -25.56
N SER A 86 -32.38 -12.14 -24.95
CA SER A 86 -32.92 -13.32 -25.64
C SER A 86 -33.95 -12.95 -26.73
N GLN A 87 -34.82 -11.97 -26.48
CA GLN A 87 -35.79 -11.50 -27.47
C GLN A 87 -35.15 -10.74 -28.66
N LEU A 88 -34.03 -10.04 -28.44
CA LEU A 88 -33.31 -9.32 -29.49
C LEU A 88 -32.51 -10.26 -30.41
N ASP A 89 -32.04 -11.39 -29.87
CA ASP A 89 -31.32 -12.43 -30.61
C ASP A 89 -31.97 -13.82 -30.38
N PRO A 90 -33.18 -14.05 -30.92
CA PRO A 90 -34.01 -15.21 -30.58
C PRO A 90 -33.46 -16.54 -31.12
N LEU A 91 -32.41 -16.53 -31.94
CA LEU A 91 -31.72 -17.73 -32.44
C LEU A 91 -30.50 -18.10 -31.58
N ASN A 92 -30.13 -17.27 -30.61
CA ASN A 92 -29.02 -17.50 -29.71
C ASN A 92 -29.44 -18.39 -28.55
N ILE A 93 -29.36 -19.69 -28.78
CA ILE A 93 -29.77 -20.72 -27.82
C ILE A 93 -29.03 -20.60 -26.46
N PRO A 94 -27.72 -20.27 -26.38
CA PRO A 94 -27.07 -19.97 -25.11
C PRO A 94 -27.76 -18.88 -24.29
N LYS A 95 -28.05 -17.72 -24.91
CA LYS A 95 -28.78 -16.61 -24.24
C LYS A 95 -30.20 -17.03 -23.83
N LEU A 96 -30.86 -17.84 -24.65
CA LEU A 96 -32.16 -18.41 -24.33
C LEU A 96 -32.11 -19.32 -23.09
N PHE A 97 -31.10 -20.19 -22.98
CA PHE A 97 -30.91 -21.06 -21.82
C PHE A 97 -30.53 -20.30 -20.55
N GLU A 98 -29.74 -19.23 -20.66
CA GLU A 98 -29.46 -18.34 -19.52
C GLU A 98 -30.75 -17.68 -19.00
N TYR A 99 -31.60 -17.18 -19.90
CA TYR A 99 -32.90 -16.63 -19.49
C TYR A 99 -33.80 -17.67 -18.81
N VAL A 100 -33.82 -18.91 -19.31
CA VAL A 100 -34.57 -20.01 -18.68
C VAL A 100 -34.05 -20.31 -17.27
N GLU A 101 -32.73 -20.34 -17.06
CA GLU A 101 -32.12 -20.58 -15.75
C GLU A 101 -32.43 -19.48 -14.76
N ASP A 102 -32.40 -18.21 -15.17
CA ASP A 102 -32.82 -17.10 -14.31
C ASP A 102 -34.28 -17.21 -13.90
N CYS A 103 -35.15 -17.59 -14.84
CA CYS A 103 -36.55 -17.87 -14.51
C CYS A 103 -36.64 -18.98 -13.46
N GLU A 104 -35.88 -20.07 -13.58
CA GLU A 104 -35.91 -21.16 -12.58
C GLU A 104 -35.38 -20.72 -11.21
N ALA A 105 -34.34 -19.89 -11.18
CA ALA A 105 -33.71 -19.43 -9.95
C ALA A 105 -34.55 -18.37 -9.20
N TYR A 106 -35.34 -17.59 -9.93
CA TYR A 106 -36.08 -16.46 -9.38
C TYR A 106 -37.30 -16.93 -8.56
N GLU A 107 -37.33 -16.59 -7.26
CA GLU A 107 -38.27 -17.15 -6.27
C GLU A 107 -39.76 -17.10 -6.65
N THR A 108 -40.18 -16.20 -7.54
CA THR A 108 -41.58 -16.07 -7.96
C THR A 108 -42.02 -17.09 -9.00
N TYR A 109 -41.09 -17.77 -9.69
CA TYR A 109 -41.42 -18.76 -10.71
C TYR A 109 -41.59 -20.15 -10.07
N ASP A 110 -42.82 -20.64 -10.03
CA ASP A 110 -43.07 -22.06 -9.74
C ASP A 110 -43.01 -22.90 -11.03
N LYS A 111 -43.07 -24.23 -10.87
CA LYS A 111 -43.02 -25.17 -12.00
C LYS A 111 -44.13 -24.92 -13.04
N SER A 112 -45.29 -24.42 -12.64
CA SER A 112 -46.38 -24.08 -13.58
C SER A 112 -46.04 -22.80 -14.35
N SER A 113 -45.55 -21.79 -13.64
CA SER A 113 -45.17 -20.49 -14.18
C SER A 113 -44.03 -20.61 -15.21
N LEU A 114 -43.08 -21.52 -14.97
CA LEU A 114 -42.01 -21.83 -15.93
C LEU A 114 -42.52 -22.45 -17.24
N GLN A 115 -43.62 -23.21 -17.19
CA GLN A 115 -44.22 -23.85 -18.37
C GLN A 115 -45.11 -22.89 -19.17
N ASP A 116 -45.70 -21.91 -18.49
CA ASP A 116 -46.57 -20.91 -19.10
C ASP A 116 -45.79 -19.69 -19.64
N GLU A 117 -44.50 -19.54 -19.30
CA GLU A 117 -43.65 -18.43 -19.75
C GLU A 117 -43.33 -18.51 -21.26
N THR A 118 -43.39 -17.35 -21.93
CA THR A 118 -42.99 -17.23 -23.33
C THR A 118 -41.53 -16.81 -23.45
N TYR A 119 -40.65 -17.80 -23.55
CA TYR A 119 -39.20 -17.61 -23.71
C TYR A 119 -38.80 -17.11 -25.10
N SER A 120 -39.53 -17.52 -26.16
CA SER A 120 -39.30 -17.06 -27.53
C SER A 120 -40.59 -16.99 -28.34
N GLN A 121 -40.66 -16.03 -29.26
CA GLN A 121 -41.74 -15.92 -30.23
C GLN A 121 -41.60 -16.94 -31.39
N LEU A 122 -40.43 -17.57 -31.54
CA LEU A 122 -40.20 -18.61 -32.53
C LEU A 122 -40.66 -19.97 -31.97
N PRO A 123 -41.60 -20.67 -32.62
CA PRO A 123 -42.17 -21.91 -32.08
C PRO A 123 -41.13 -23.01 -31.80
N GLU A 124 -40.09 -23.11 -32.63
CA GLU A 124 -39.00 -24.08 -32.43
C GLU A 124 -38.16 -23.77 -31.19
N MET A 125 -37.82 -22.49 -30.98
CA MET A 125 -37.03 -22.05 -29.84
C MET A 125 -37.84 -22.11 -28.54
N GLN A 126 -39.13 -21.79 -28.59
CA GLN A 126 -40.03 -21.99 -27.46
C GLN A 126 -40.11 -23.46 -27.05
N ARG A 127 -40.26 -24.38 -28.01
CA ARG A 127 -40.25 -25.82 -27.70
C ARG A 127 -38.92 -26.28 -27.09
N LEU A 128 -37.80 -25.76 -27.59
CA LEU A 128 -36.48 -26.07 -27.06
C LEU A 128 -36.32 -25.55 -25.62
N ALA A 129 -36.76 -24.32 -25.34
CA ALA A 129 -36.75 -23.73 -24.00
C ALA A 129 -37.59 -24.55 -23.01
N LEU A 130 -38.81 -24.93 -23.39
CA LEU A 130 -39.68 -25.76 -22.55
C LEU A 130 -39.09 -27.16 -22.30
N ALA A 131 -38.48 -27.77 -23.32
CA ALA A 131 -37.76 -29.03 -23.14
C ALA A 131 -36.57 -28.88 -22.18
N TYR A 132 -35.92 -27.71 -22.16
CA TYR A 132 -34.86 -27.39 -21.22
C TYR A 132 -35.40 -27.18 -19.79
N VAL A 133 -36.51 -26.46 -19.62
CA VAL A 133 -37.24 -26.34 -18.34
C VAL A 133 -37.56 -27.72 -17.76
N ASP A 134 -38.06 -28.64 -18.58
CA ASP A 134 -38.36 -30.01 -18.14
C ASP A 134 -37.11 -30.79 -17.71
N ALA A 135 -35.96 -30.50 -18.33
CA ALA A 135 -34.68 -31.12 -18.02
C ALA A 135 -34.01 -30.52 -16.78
N LEU A 136 -34.34 -29.28 -16.43
CA LEU A 136 -33.83 -28.62 -15.25
C LEU A 136 -34.42 -29.24 -13.98
N SER A 137 -33.57 -29.35 -12.96
CA SER A 137 -33.92 -29.78 -11.60
C SER A 137 -32.77 -29.39 -10.68
N SER A 138 -33.09 -28.54 -9.71
CA SER A 138 -32.20 -28.14 -8.62
C SER A 138 -31.89 -29.29 -7.65
N GLU A 139 -32.74 -30.32 -7.54
CA GLU A 139 -32.62 -31.39 -6.54
C GLU A 139 -31.60 -32.49 -6.90
N THR A 140 -31.32 -32.71 -8.19
CA THR A 140 -30.53 -33.86 -8.69
C THR A 140 -29.21 -33.44 -9.36
N SER A 141 -28.45 -32.55 -8.73
CA SER A 141 -27.08 -32.23 -9.17
C SER A 141 -26.14 -33.45 -9.13
N PHE A 142 -25.02 -33.42 -9.86
CA PHE A 142 -24.01 -34.47 -9.75
C PHE A 142 -23.47 -34.62 -8.32
N ASP A 143 -23.37 -33.52 -7.56
CA ASP A 143 -23.02 -33.55 -6.14
C ASP A 143 -24.08 -34.27 -5.30
N SER A 144 -25.37 -34.01 -5.58
CA SER A 144 -26.50 -34.70 -4.93
C SER A 144 -26.42 -36.20 -5.20
N LEU A 145 -26.29 -36.61 -6.46
CA LEU A 145 -26.16 -38.02 -6.88
C LEU A 145 -24.92 -38.70 -6.31
N TYR A 146 -23.82 -37.97 -6.11
CA TYR A 146 -22.62 -38.51 -5.49
C TYR A 146 -22.84 -38.84 -4.00
N ARG A 147 -23.65 -38.02 -3.31
CA ARG A 147 -24.00 -38.23 -1.89
C ARG A 147 -25.08 -39.28 -1.67
N THR A 148 -26.12 -39.30 -2.51
CA THR A 148 -27.28 -40.18 -2.37
C THR A 148 -27.14 -41.51 -3.13
N GLY A 149 -26.18 -41.58 -4.05
CA GLY A 149 -25.98 -42.68 -4.97
C GLY A 149 -26.79 -42.49 -6.26
N PRO A 150 -26.27 -42.90 -7.44
CA PRO A 150 -27.04 -42.87 -8.67
C PRO A 150 -28.25 -43.79 -8.54
N ASN A 151 -29.42 -43.30 -8.93
CA ASN A 151 -30.58 -44.16 -9.13
C ASN A 151 -30.18 -45.14 -10.23
N GLY A 152 -30.24 -46.45 -10.00
CA GLY A 152 -29.76 -47.50 -10.92
C GLY A 152 -30.53 -47.61 -12.26
N ILE A 153 -31.07 -46.50 -12.76
CA ILE A 153 -31.79 -46.32 -14.01
C ILE A 153 -30.73 -46.04 -15.09
N TYR A 154 -30.29 -47.08 -15.78
CA TYR A 154 -29.28 -46.98 -16.85
C TYR A 154 -29.87 -47.00 -18.27
N ASP A 155 -31.20 -47.01 -18.39
CA ASP A 155 -31.89 -47.31 -19.65
C ASP A 155 -33.11 -46.41 -19.88
N THR A 156 -32.95 -45.10 -19.65
CA THR A 156 -33.87 -44.14 -20.25
C THR A 156 -33.53 -43.98 -21.73
N ASN A 157 -34.40 -44.54 -22.59
CA ASN A 157 -34.30 -44.47 -24.05
C ASN A 157 -34.55 -43.02 -24.55
N TYR A 158 -33.55 -42.15 -24.37
CA TYR A 158 -33.50 -40.88 -25.08
C TYR A 158 -32.74 -41.10 -26.39
N PRO A 159 -33.36 -40.88 -27.56
CA PRO A 159 -32.69 -41.08 -28.83
C PRO A 159 -31.53 -40.10 -28.98
N ASP A 160 -30.38 -40.62 -29.40
CA ASP A 160 -29.22 -39.79 -29.77
C ASP A 160 -29.63 -38.82 -30.87
N THR A 161 -29.23 -37.55 -30.75
CA THR A 161 -29.57 -36.52 -31.74
C THR A 161 -28.30 -36.00 -32.42
N THR A 162 -28.38 -35.70 -33.71
CA THR A 162 -27.34 -34.95 -34.44
C THR A 162 -27.57 -33.44 -34.39
N GLN A 163 -28.63 -33.01 -33.69
CA GLN A 163 -28.99 -31.61 -33.56
C GLN A 163 -28.23 -30.98 -32.39
N ALA A 164 -27.60 -29.85 -32.67
CA ALA A 164 -26.99 -28.96 -31.68
C ALA A 164 -27.94 -28.66 -30.51
N PHE A 165 -27.41 -28.55 -29.29
CA PHE A 165 -28.08 -28.25 -28.01
C PHE A 165 -29.02 -29.32 -27.46
N HIS A 166 -29.50 -30.24 -28.30
CA HIS A 166 -30.42 -31.29 -27.87
C HIS A 166 -29.73 -32.34 -27.00
N ASN A 167 -28.46 -32.67 -27.27
CA ASN A 167 -27.72 -33.61 -26.42
C ASN A 167 -27.40 -33.02 -25.04
N TYR A 168 -27.32 -31.69 -24.92
CA TYR A 168 -27.23 -31.04 -23.60
C TYR A 168 -28.52 -31.24 -22.80
N ILE A 169 -29.70 -31.00 -23.40
CA ILE A 169 -30.99 -31.22 -22.74
C ILE A 169 -31.14 -32.69 -22.33
N ILE A 170 -30.83 -33.63 -23.22
CA ILE A 170 -30.84 -35.07 -22.93
C ILE A 170 -29.88 -35.40 -21.77
N GLY A 171 -28.69 -34.81 -21.77
CA GLY A 171 -27.73 -35.00 -20.68
C GLY A 171 -28.27 -34.51 -19.34
N GLN A 172 -28.98 -33.38 -19.32
CA GLN A 172 -29.62 -32.86 -18.12
C GLN A 172 -30.80 -33.75 -17.66
N GLN A 173 -31.64 -34.24 -18.57
CA GLN A 173 -32.71 -35.20 -18.26
C GLN A 173 -32.16 -36.49 -17.67
N LYS A 174 -31.11 -37.05 -18.29
CA LYS A 174 -30.45 -38.26 -17.78
C LYS A 174 -29.84 -38.05 -16.40
N ARG A 175 -29.21 -36.88 -16.15
CA ARG A 175 -28.72 -36.51 -14.82
C ARG A 175 -29.88 -36.48 -13.80
N LYS A 176 -30.98 -35.81 -14.16
CA LYS A 176 -32.19 -35.75 -13.34
C LYS A 176 -32.76 -37.13 -13.02
N ASP A 177 -32.72 -38.05 -13.98
CA ASP A 177 -33.15 -39.44 -13.81
C ASP A 177 -32.16 -40.29 -12.98
N GLY A 178 -30.95 -39.79 -12.73
CA GLY A 178 -29.87 -40.49 -12.03
C GLY A 178 -28.94 -41.32 -12.93
N ASP A 179 -29.12 -41.31 -14.25
CA ASP A 179 -28.26 -41.94 -15.25
C ASP A 179 -26.98 -41.11 -15.48
N VAL A 180 -26.03 -41.21 -14.55
CA VAL A 180 -24.75 -40.48 -14.61
C VAL A 180 -23.98 -40.78 -15.90
N PHE A 181 -23.87 -42.06 -16.28
CA PHE A 181 -23.06 -42.45 -17.45
C PHE A 181 -23.70 -42.02 -18.77
N GLY A 182 -25.02 -42.16 -18.90
CA GLY A 182 -25.73 -41.69 -20.08
C GLY A 182 -25.70 -40.17 -20.19
N SER A 183 -25.80 -39.46 -19.07
CA SER A 183 -25.63 -38.00 -19.01
C SER A 183 -24.26 -37.57 -19.53
N MET A 184 -23.18 -38.20 -19.05
CA MET A 184 -21.82 -37.94 -19.53
C MET A 184 -21.68 -38.20 -21.04
N LYS A 185 -22.21 -39.30 -21.57
CA LYS A 185 -22.17 -39.60 -23.01
C LYS A 185 -22.90 -38.54 -23.83
N ALA A 186 -24.04 -38.05 -23.34
CA ALA A 186 -24.79 -37.00 -24.02
C ALA A 186 -24.00 -35.68 -24.05
N PHE A 187 -23.40 -35.26 -22.93
CA PHE A 187 -22.54 -34.08 -22.91
C PHE A 187 -21.26 -34.25 -23.77
N GLU A 188 -20.63 -35.43 -23.78
CA GLU A 188 -19.48 -35.74 -24.66
C GLU A 188 -19.84 -35.62 -26.15
N ARG A 189 -21.09 -35.93 -26.53
CA ARG A 189 -21.57 -35.73 -27.90
C ARG A 189 -21.85 -34.27 -28.19
N GLU A 190 -22.47 -33.55 -27.24
CA GLU A 190 -22.73 -32.12 -27.40
C GLU A 190 -21.43 -31.34 -27.62
N THR A 191 -20.37 -31.61 -26.85
CA THR A 191 -19.07 -30.95 -27.04
C THR A 191 -18.42 -31.24 -28.40
N LYS A 192 -18.76 -32.36 -29.05
CA LYS A 192 -18.30 -32.67 -30.42
C LYS A 192 -19.11 -31.96 -31.48
N LEU A 193 -20.43 -31.82 -31.28
CA LEU A 193 -21.34 -31.14 -32.22
C LEU A 193 -21.24 -29.61 -32.10
N ASN A 194 -21.08 -29.10 -30.88
CA ASN A 194 -20.98 -27.69 -30.54
C ASN A 194 -19.75 -27.41 -29.64
N PRO A 195 -18.54 -27.38 -30.21
CA PRO A 195 -17.32 -27.15 -29.43
C PRO A 195 -17.20 -25.79 -28.75
N ASN A 196 -18.06 -24.83 -29.10
CA ASN A 196 -18.04 -23.48 -28.51
C ASN A 196 -19.06 -23.32 -27.38
N PHE A 197 -19.95 -24.30 -27.16
CA PHE A 197 -20.96 -24.22 -26.12
C PHE A 197 -20.37 -24.65 -24.78
N ALA A 198 -20.22 -23.72 -23.84
CA ALA A 198 -19.46 -23.94 -22.61
C ALA A 198 -20.17 -24.85 -21.58
N LYS A 199 -21.50 -24.81 -21.48
CA LYS A 199 -22.26 -25.49 -20.42
C LYS A 199 -21.99 -27.01 -20.32
N PRO A 200 -21.93 -27.79 -21.42
CA PRO A 200 -21.57 -29.22 -21.37
C PRO A 200 -20.18 -29.48 -20.78
N TYR A 201 -19.20 -28.59 -20.98
CA TYR A 201 -17.87 -28.75 -20.42
C TYR A 201 -17.88 -28.64 -18.89
N SER A 202 -18.62 -27.68 -18.34
CA SER A 202 -18.82 -27.54 -16.89
C SER A 202 -19.51 -28.78 -16.28
N GLN A 203 -20.53 -29.33 -16.97
CA GLN A 203 -21.19 -30.56 -16.53
C GLN A 203 -20.25 -31.77 -16.56
N LEU A 204 -19.47 -31.93 -17.65
CA LEU A 204 -18.47 -32.99 -17.77
C LEU A 204 -17.36 -32.87 -16.74
N TYR A 205 -16.90 -31.65 -16.46
CA TYR A 205 -15.92 -31.38 -15.42
C TYR A 205 -16.37 -31.96 -14.08
N THR A 206 -17.58 -31.60 -13.62
CA THR A 206 -18.12 -32.07 -12.35
C THR A 206 -18.35 -33.59 -12.37
N ALA A 207 -18.90 -34.12 -13.47
CA ALA A 207 -19.15 -35.56 -13.61
C ALA A 207 -17.86 -36.39 -13.57
N TYR A 208 -16.81 -35.96 -14.29
CA TYR A 208 -15.52 -36.66 -14.27
C TYR A 208 -14.82 -36.52 -12.91
N LEU A 209 -14.88 -35.34 -12.29
CA LEU A 209 -14.29 -35.11 -10.97
C LEU A 209 -14.85 -36.09 -9.93
N LEU A 210 -16.17 -36.30 -9.93
CA LEU A 210 -16.86 -37.10 -8.93
C LEU A 210 -16.91 -38.60 -9.27
N PHE A 211 -17.17 -38.95 -10.54
CA PHE A 211 -17.52 -40.32 -10.94
C PHE A 211 -16.50 -40.99 -11.87
N ASN A 212 -15.53 -40.26 -12.45
CA ASN A 212 -14.57 -40.83 -13.38
C ASN A 212 -13.21 -40.12 -13.36
N ARG A 213 -12.40 -40.45 -12.34
CA ARG A 213 -11.06 -39.88 -12.15
C ARG A 213 -10.09 -40.16 -13.30
N GLU A 214 -10.24 -41.30 -13.99
CA GLU A 214 -9.40 -41.64 -15.15
C GLU A 214 -9.60 -40.67 -16.32
N LYS A 215 -10.85 -40.24 -16.58
CA LYS A 215 -11.16 -39.24 -17.61
C LYS A 215 -10.90 -37.81 -17.15
N PHE A 216 -10.92 -37.53 -15.84
CA PHE A 216 -10.79 -36.17 -15.30
C PHE A 216 -9.48 -35.49 -15.71
N LYS A 217 -8.32 -36.09 -15.38
CA LYS A 217 -7.00 -35.51 -15.71
C LYS A 217 -6.83 -35.20 -17.21
N PRO A 218 -7.04 -36.15 -18.15
CA PRO A 218 -6.89 -35.85 -19.57
C PRO A 218 -7.95 -34.86 -20.10
N PHE A 219 -9.11 -34.75 -19.44
CA PHE A 219 -10.13 -33.77 -19.80
C PHE A 219 -9.69 -32.34 -19.50
N ILE A 220 -9.20 -32.07 -18.29
CA ILE A 220 -8.81 -30.71 -17.87
C ILE A 220 -7.48 -30.26 -18.47
N VAL A 221 -6.54 -31.18 -18.74
CA VAL A 221 -5.26 -30.88 -19.38
C VAL A 221 -5.42 -30.51 -20.87
N ASN A 222 -6.55 -30.89 -21.48
CA ASN A 222 -6.82 -30.56 -22.88
C ASN A 222 -7.16 -29.07 -23.04
N PRO A 223 -6.37 -28.29 -23.80
CA PRO A 223 -6.59 -26.84 -23.96
C PRO A 223 -7.96 -26.47 -24.56
N ASN A 224 -8.52 -27.34 -25.41
CA ASN A 224 -9.84 -27.10 -26.02
C ASN A 224 -10.98 -27.22 -25.01
N ASN A 225 -10.79 -28.02 -23.96
CA ASN A 225 -11.78 -28.15 -22.88
C ASN A 225 -11.54 -27.08 -21.81
N ALA A 226 -10.27 -26.92 -21.40
CA ALA A 226 -9.86 -26.01 -20.33
C ALA A 226 -10.32 -24.56 -20.53
N LYS A 227 -10.36 -24.07 -21.78
CA LYS A 227 -10.81 -22.71 -22.12
C LYS A 227 -12.29 -22.44 -21.79
N HIS A 228 -13.09 -23.49 -21.60
CA HIS A 228 -14.52 -23.39 -21.24
C HIS A 228 -14.78 -23.58 -19.74
N LEU A 229 -13.72 -23.85 -18.96
CA LEU A 229 -13.82 -24.11 -17.54
C LEU A 229 -13.41 -22.87 -16.74
N ASP A 230 -13.84 -22.84 -15.48
CA ASP A 230 -13.42 -21.82 -14.52
C ASP A 230 -11.91 -21.92 -14.28
N GLN A 231 -11.17 -20.88 -14.67
CA GLN A 231 -9.72 -20.84 -14.58
C GLN A 231 -9.22 -20.91 -13.14
N SER A 232 -9.97 -20.33 -12.19
CA SER A 232 -9.61 -20.33 -10.77
C SER A 232 -9.62 -21.75 -10.19
N ARG A 233 -10.61 -22.56 -10.60
CA ARG A 233 -10.67 -23.99 -10.24
C ARG A 233 -9.57 -24.80 -10.90
N LEU A 234 -9.29 -24.54 -12.18
CA LEU A 234 -8.22 -25.23 -12.90
C LEU A 234 -6.84 -25.02 -12.26
N ILE A 235 -6.55 -23.84 -11.73
CA ILE A 235 -5.31 -23.59 -10.98
C ILE A 235 -5.18 -24.58 -9.82
N ILE A 236 -6.24 -24.73 -9.03
CA ILE A 236 -6.26 -25.66 -7.88
C ILE A 236 -6.12 -27.11 -8.37
N ASP A 237 -6.82 -27.50 -9.42
CA ASP A 237 -6.72 -28.87 -9.94
C ASP A 237 -5.34 -29.19 -10.49
N TYR A 238 -4.74 -28.29 -11.27
CA TYR A 238 -3.38 -28.47 -11.80
C TYR A 238 -2.35 -28.60 -10.68
N PHE A 239 -2.52 -27.86 -9.58
CA PHE A 239 -1.72 -28.04 -8.38
C PHE A 239 -1.87 -29.45 -7.80
N ASN A 240 -3.11 -29.87 -7.54
CA ASN A 240 -3.43 -31.15 -6.90
C ASN A 240 -2.99 -32.38 -7.71
N ILE A 241 -3.01 -32.30 -9.05
CA ILE A 241 -2.60 -33.40 -9.94
C ILE A 241 -1.11 -33.33 -10.36
N GLY A 242 -0.36 -32.33 -9.87
CA GLY A 242 1.08 -32.16 -10.14
C GLY A 242 1.44 -31.60 -11.52
N GLU A 243 0.50 -30.99 -12.24
CA GLU A 243 0.72 -30.39 -13.57
C GLU A 243 1.22 -28.93 -13.43
N TYR A 244 2.38 -28.75 -12.78
CA TYR A 244 2.90 -27.42 -12.43
C TYR A 244 3.17 -26.49 -13.62
N GLY A 245 3.45 -27.06 -14.81
CA GLY A 245 3.62 -26.26 -16.03
C GLY A 245 2.33 -25.55 -16.44
N LEU A 246 1.19 -26.24 -16.36
CA LEU A 246 -0.13 -25.66 -16.62
C LEU A 246 -0.57 -24.74 -15.48
N TYR A 247 -0.31 -25.14 -14.24
CA TYR A 247 -0.54 -24.32 -13.04
C TYR A 247 0.05 -22.90 -13.19
N PHE A 248 1.37 -22.81 -13.42
CA PHE A 248 2.01 -21.51 -13.57
C PHE A 248 1.54 -20.79 -14.84
N LYS A 249 1.37 -21.50 -15.96
CA LYS A 249 0.86 -20.90 -17.19
C LYS A 249 -0.49 -20.21 -16.97
N THR A 250 -1.43 -20.86 -16.28
CA THR A 250 -2.76 -20.29 -16.01
C THR A 250 -2.67 -19.11 -15.05
N ILE A 251 -1.89 -19.21 -13.97
CA ILE A 251 -1.68 -18.08 -13.04
C ILE A 251 -1.12 -16.86 -13.77
N TYR A 252 -0.06 -17.02 -14.57
CA TYR A 252 0.53 -15.88 -15.27
C TYR A 252 -0.40 -15.33 -16.36
N ALA A 253 -1.21 -16.17 -17.00
CA ALA A 253 -2.23 -15.70 -17.94
C ALA A 253 -3.28 -14.85 -17.21
N GLN A 254 -3.81 -15.32 -16.09
CA GLN A 254 -4.80 -14.58 -15.30
C GLN A 254 -4.21 -13.26 -14.79
N SER A 255 -3.00 -13.27 -14.23
CA SER A 255 -2.39 -12.06 -13.67
C SER A 255 -2.04 -10.98 -14.70
N PHE A 256 -1.66 -11.35 -15.93
CA PHE A 256 -1.08 -10.40 -16.90
C PHE A 256 -1.81 -10.29 -18.24
N LEU A 257 -2.70 -11.21 -18.59
CA LEU A 257 -3.46 -11.19 -19.85
C LEU A 257 -4.93 -10.83 -19.64
N GLU A 258 -5.49 -11.08 -18.46
CA GLU A 258 -6.91 -10.87 -18.14
C GLU A 258 -7.14 -9.66 -17.22
N MET A 259 -6.25 -8.67 -17.27
CA MET A 259 -6.21 -7.55 -16.32
C MET A 259 -7.24 -6.47 -16.65
N ASN A 260 -7.91 -5.93 -15.63
CA ASN A 260 -8.73 -4.73 -15.79
C ASN A 260 -7.89 -3.53 -16.24
N PHE A 261 -8.32 -2.83 -17.30
CA PHE A 261 -7.58 -1.71 -17.89
C PHE A 261 -7.38 -0.54 -16.91
N PHE A 262 -8.41 -0.16 -16.15
CA PHE A 262 -8.30 0.92 -15.15
C PHE A 262 -7.41 0.51 -13.98
N ALA A 263 -7.52 -0.74 -13.50
CA ALA A 263 -6.65 -1.29 -12.47
C ALA A 263 -5.18 -1.27 -12.91
N PHE A 264 -4.89 -1.67 -14.15
CA PHE A 264 -3.54 -1.62 -14.73
C PHE A 264 -2.96 -0.20 -14.77
N ILE A 265 -3.72 0.76 -15.29
CA ILE A 265 -3.27 2.16 -15.37
C ILE A 265 -3.05 2.75 -13.97
N ALA A 266 -3.98 2.52 -13.04
CA ALA A 266 -3.86 2.97 -11.66
C ALA A 266 -2.63 2.35 -10.97
N GLY A 267 -2.46 1.04 -11.05
CA GLY A 267 -1.31 0.31 -10.52
C GLY A 267 0.02 0.84 -11.07
N LEU A 268 0.09 1.07 -12.39
CA LEU A 268 1.29 1.58 -13.04
C LEU A 268 1.65 3.01 -12.56
N ILE A 269 0.65 3.90 -12.46
CA ILE A 269 0.84 5.26 -11.96
C ILE A 269 1.34 5.24 -10.51
N ILE A 270 0.74 4.42 -9.65
CA ILE A 270 1.15 4.25 -8.25
C ILE A 270 2.62 3.82 -8.17
N SER A 271 3.01 2.79 -8.93
CA SER A 271 4.39 2.29 -8.96
C SER A 271 5.38 3.33 -9.48
N ILE A 272 5.04 4.09 -10.54
CA ILE A 272 5.89 5.15 -11.07
C ILE A 272 6.09 6.27 -10.05
N VAL A 273 5.01 6.72 -9.39
CA VAL A 273 5.07 7.78 -8.38
C VAL A 273 6.03 7.39 -7.26
N TRP A 274 5.88 6.19 -6.70
CA TRP A 274 6.76 5.73 -5.63
C TRP A 274 8.19 5.47 -6.11
N MET A 275 8.39 4.93 -7.31
CA MET A 275 9.73 4.72 -7.86
C MET A 275 10.48 6.05 -8.05
N VAL A 276 9.81 7.07 -8.59
CA VAL A 276 10.38 8.43 -8.73
C VAL A 276 10.68 9.02 -7.35
N PHE A 277 9.77 8.88 -6.39
CA PHE A 277 9.97 9.35 -5.02
C PHE A 277 11.21 8.71 -4.37
N LEU A 278 11.34 7.39 -4.45
CA LEU A 278 12.49 6.64 -3.93
C LEU A 278 13.79 7.08 -4.61
N ARG A 279 13.81 7.13 -5.93
CA ARG A 279 15.00 7.56 -6.68
C ARG A 279 15.38 9.02 -6.39
N ASN A 280 14.43 9.87 -6.01
CA ASN A 280 14.71 11.24 -5.58
C ASN A 280 15.20 11.33 -4.13
N MET A 281 14.98 10.31 -3.30
CA MET A 281 15.59 10.17 -1.97
C MET A 281 17.06 9.72 -2.04
N ASP A 282 17.50 9.18 -3.17
CA ASP A 282 18.93 9.05 -3.48
C ASP A 282 19.52 10.42 -3.83
N PHE A 283 19.96 11.13 -2.79
CA PHE A 283 20.43 12.50 -2.92
C PHE A 283 21.82 12.63 -3.55
N PHE A 284 22.65 11.59 -3.46
CA PHE A 284 24.09 11.73 -3.68
C PHE A 284 24.59 11.00 -4.92
N ASN A 285 24.01 9.85 -5.26
CA ASN A 285 24.48 9.03 -6.38
C ASN A 285 23.31 8.35 -7.10
N LYS A 286 22.46 9.15 -7.75
CA LYS A 286 21.24 8.68 -8.41
C LYS A 286 21.44 7.41 -9.25
N GLU A 287 20.79 6.35 -8.82
CA GLU A 287 20.78 5.08 -9.55
C GLU A 287 20.10 5.17 -10.93
N ARG A 288 20.44 4.23 -11.81
CA ARG A 288 19.97 4.21 -13.21
C ARG A 288 18.56 3.65 -13.28
N TRP A 289 17.71 4.27 -14.12
CA TRP A 289 16.34 3.80 -14.33
C TRP A 289 16.26 2.35 -14.76
N ILE A 290 17.16 1.91 -15.65
CA ILE A 290 17.16 0.53 -16.14
C ILE A 290 17.34 -0.49 -15.01
N ASP A 291 18.18 -0.20 -14.02
CA ASP A 291 18.43 -1.11 -12.90
C ASP A 291 17.18 -1.21 -12.01
N LEU A 292 16.56 -0.07 -11.69
CA LEU A 292 15.31 -0.02 -10.93
C LEU A 292 14.16 -0.74 -11.66
N THR A 293 14.04 -0.54 -12.97
CA THR A 293 13.03 -1.21 -13.79
C THR A 293 13.25 -2.72 -13.84
N LEU A 294 14.49 -3.21 -13.97
CA LEU A 294 14.77 -4.65 -13.96
C LEU A 294 14.36 -5.30 -12.63
N VAL A 295 14.69 -4.65 -11.50
CA VAL A 295 14.32 -5.17 -10.17
C VAL A 295 12.82 -5.10 -9.95
N PHE A 296 12.16 -4.03 -10.40
CA PHE A 296 10.70 -3.90 -10.39
C PHE A 296 10.02 -5.01 -11.20
N LEU A 297 10.45 -5.25 -12.45
CA LEU A 297 9.88 -6.31 -13.28
C LEU A 297 10.11 -7.69 -12.66
N GLY A 298 11.29 -7.92 -12.06
CA GLY A 298 11.53 -9.11 -11.25
C GLY A 298 10.52 -9.25 -10.11
N GLY A 299 10.31 -8.19 -9.34
CA GLY A 299 9.28 -8.11 -8.30
C GLY A 299 7.90 -8.52 -8.80
N ALA A 300 7.45 -7.93 -9.91
CA ALA A 300 6.15 -8.19 -10.48
C ALA A 300 5.98 -9.64 -10.96
N VAL A 301 6.98 -10.20 -11.64
CA VAL A 301 6.93 -11.57 -12.15
C VAL A 301 6.95 -12.58 -11.00
N PHE A 302 7.84 -12.41 -10.02
CA PHE A 302 8.00 -13.40 -8.96
C PHE A 302 6.82 -13.46 -7.97
N THR A 303 5.97 -12.42 -7.84
CA THR A 303 4.81 -12.38 -6.94
C THR A 303 3.95 -13.64 -7.00
N ASN A 304 3.70 -14.16 -8.20
CA ASN A 304 2.84 -15.33 -8.41
C ASN A 304 3.37 -16.63 -7.79
N LEU A 305 4.64 -16.66 -7.35
CA LEU A 305 5.17 -17.77 -6.56
C LEU A 305 4.54 -17.84 -5.15
N CYS A 306 3.97 -16.74 -4.62
CA CYS A 306 3.25 -16.77 -3.36
C CYS A 306 2.05 -17.72 -3.40
N LEU A 307 1.31 -17.75 -4.52
CA LEU A 307 0.17 -18.66 -4.70
C LEU A 307 0.58 -20.12 -4.56
N PHE A 308 1.76 -20.50 -5.05
CA PHE A 308 2.29 -21.85 -4.87
C PHE A 308 2.51 -22.16 -3.37
N LEU A 309 3.08 -21.23 -2.61
CA LEU A 309 3.29 -21.40 -1.17
C LEU A 309 1.96 -21.42 -0.40
N TYR A 310 0.97 -20.62 -0.80
CA TYR A 310 -0.36 -20.62 -0.20
C TYR A 310 -1.11 -21.92 -0.46
N HIS A 311 -1.09 -22.43 -1.70
CA HIS A 311 -1.70 -23.71 -2.04
C HIS A 311 -0.99 -24.88 -1.35
N SER A 312 0.34 -24.87 -1.23
CA SER A 312 1.03 -25.88 -0.42
C SER A 312 0.64 -25.81 1.06
N ALA A 313 0.56 -24.61 1.64
CA ALA A 313 0.11 -24.47 3.03
C ALA A 313 -1.30 -25.03 3.23
N TYR A 314 -2.22 -24.72 2.31
CA TYR A 314 -3.62 -25.16 2.37
C TYR A 314 -3.78 -26.66 2.09
N TYR A 315 -3.35 -27.14 0.92
CA TYR A 315 -3.64 -28.49 0.42
C TYR A 315 -2.65 -29.56 0.93
N ASP A 316 -1.38 -29.21 1.15
CA ASP A 316 -0.38 -30.19 1.60
C ASP A 316 -0.24 -30.22 3.14
N TRP A 317 -0.35 -29.06 3.79
CA TRP A 317 -0.13 -28.94 5.25
C TRP A 317 -1.42 -28.73 6.06
N GLY A 318 -2.55 -28.48 5.41
CA GLY A 318 -3.83 -28.23 6.09
C GLY A 318 -3.86 -26.93 6.91
N ILE A 319 -2.95 -25.99 6.65
CA ILE A 319 -2.83 -24.72 7.36
C ILE A 319 -3.63 -23.67 6.59
N HIS A 320 -4.68 -23.13 7.22
CA HIS A 320 -5.59 -22.17 6.62
C HIS A 320 -6.23 -21.27 7.68
N LEU A 321 -6.78 -20.14 7.25
CA LEU A 321 -7.62 -19.29 8.10
C LEU A 321 -8.86 -20.09 8.55
N ASN A 322 -9.24 -19.95 9.82
CA ASN A 322 -10.39 -20.65 10.38
C ASN A 322 -11.23 -19.77 11.32
N GLY A 323 -10.92 -18.47 11.41
CA GLY A 323 -11.62 -17.50 12.25
C GLY A 323 -11.14 -17.47 13.70
N GLU A 324 -10.28 -18.40 14.13
CA GLU A 324 -9.70 -18.38 15.47
C GLU A 324 -8.52 -17.41 15.54
N PHE A 325 -8.55 -16.49 16.51
CA PHE A 325 -7.59 -15.39 16.64
C PHE A 325 -6.12 -15.83 16.51
N TRP A 326 -5.70 -16.84 17.28
CA TRP A 326 -4.30 -17.28 17.29
C TRP A 326 -3.93 -18.05 16.02
N ASN A 327 -4.83 -18.88 15.50
CA ASN A 327 -4.58 -19.60 14.26
C ASN A 327 -4.38 -18.60 13.12
N ASP A 328 -5.31 -17.67 12.96
CA ASP A 328 -5.29 -16.66 11.90
C ASP A 328 -4.07 -15.74 12.04
N PHE A 329 -3.69 -15.37 13.27
CA PHE A 329 -2.49 -14.58 13.52
C PHE A 329 -1.22 -15.32 13.06
N PHE A 330 -1.06 -16.58 13.45
CA PHE A 330 0.09 -17.38 13.03
C PHE A 330 0.06 -17.71 11.54
N TYR A 331 -1.12 -17.86 10.94
CA TYR A 331 -1.30 -18.00 9.50
C TYR A 331 -0.81 -16.73 8.77
N CYS A 332 -1.27 -15.55 9.20
CA CYS A 332 -0.88 -14.29 8.58
C CYS A 332 0.63 -14.03 8.69
N VAL A 333 1.27 -14.37 9.82
CA VAL A 333 2.72 -14.18 9.99
C VAL A 333 3.54 -15.27 9.31
N GLY A 334 3.16 -16.54 9.50
CA GLY A 334 3.96 -17.71 9.13
C GLY A 334 3.71 -18.24 7.72
N VAL A 335 2.53 -17.99 7.14
CA VAL A 335 2.20 -18.37 5.76
C VAL A 335 2.22 -17.14 4.87
N ILE A 336 1.37 -16.13 5.12
CA ILE A 336 1.28 -14.94 4.27
C ILE A 336 2.60 -14.14 4.34
N GLY A 337 2.90 -13.55 5.50
CA GLY A 337 4.07 -12.70 5.69
C GLY A 337 5.39 -13.40 5.35
N PHE A 338 5.57 -14.66 5.73
CA PHE A 338 6.77 -15.42 5.34
C PHE A 338 6.88 -15.60 3.82
N SER A 339 5.82 -16.08 3.16
CA SER A 339 5.85 -16.39 1.74
C SER A 339 6.09 -15.14 0.92
N GLU A 340 5.40 -14.06 1.24
CA GLU A 340 5.56 -12.82 0.50
C GLU A 340 6.91 -12.15 0.69
N GLU A 341 7.40 -12.07 1.93
CA GLU A 341 8.71 -11.47 2.17
C GLU A 341 9.82 -12.34 1.57
N LEU A 342 9.68 -13.67 1.58
CA LEU A 342 10.62 -14.57 0.91
C LEU A 342 10.65 -14.31 -0.61
N VAL A 343 9.48 -14.24 -1.24
CA VAL A 343 9.36 -14.03 -2.69
C VAL A 343 9.89 -12.64 -3.10
N LYS A 344 9.59 -11.58 -2.33
CA LYS A 344 10.12 -10.23 -2.57
C LYS A 344 11.65 -10.17 -2.55
N LEU A 345 12.31 -11.03 -1.76
CA LEU A 345 13.77 -11.07 -1.69
C LEU A 345 14.43 -11.65 -2.95
N ILE A 346 13.75 -12.52 -3.70
CA ILE A 346 14.31 -13.20 -4.87
C ILE A 346 14.87 -12.20 -5.91
N PRO A 347 14.08 -11.29 -6.51
CA PRO A 347 14.58 -10.36 -7.51
C PRO A 347 15.65 -9.42 -6.97
N TRP A 348 15.53 -9.02 -5.70
CA TRP A 348 16.52 -8.16 -5.06
C TRP A 348 17.86 -8.86 -4.88
N ILE A 349 17.88 -10.07 -4.30
CA ILE A 349 19.11 -10.85 -4.08
C ILE A 349 19.75 -11.23 -5.42
N LEU A 350 18.97 -11.63 -6.43
CA LEU A 350 19.47 -11.91 -7.77
C LEU A 350 20.16 -10.68 -8.36
N PHE A 351 19.53 -9.51 -8.27
CA PHE A 351 20.12 -8.27 -8.73
C PHE A 351 21.40 -7.91 -7.97
N VAL A 352 21.42 -8.08 -6.65
CA VAL A 352 22.61 -7.81 -5.82
C VAL A 352 23.75 -8.78 -6.13
N ALA A 353 23.45 -10.04 -6.40
CA ALA A 353 24.44 -11.05 -6.75
C ALA A 353 25.05 -10.84 -8.14
N LEU A 354 24.25 -10.37 -9.10
CA LEU A 354 24.65 -10.21 -10.50
C LEU A 354 25.17 -8.79 -10.83
N SER A 355 24.78 -7.78 -10.05
CA SER A 355 25.15 -6.39 -10.29
C SER A 355 26.21 -5.88 -9.30
N LYS A 356 26.91 -4.81 -9.68
CA LYS A 356 27.83 -4.05 -8.80
C LYS A 356 27.26 -2.68 -8.45
N GLN A 357 25.93 -2.55 -8.42
CA GLN A 357 25.26 -1.25 -8.27
C GLN A 357 25.08 -0.80 -6.81
N LEU A 358 25.19 -1.70 -5.82
CA LEU A 358 25.13 -1.31 -4.41
C LEU A 358 26.42 -0.60 -3.96
N LYS A 359 26.47 0.72 -4.10
CA LYS A 359 27.63 1.57 -3.81
C LYS A 359 27.52 2.27 -2.46
N GLU A 360 26.31 2.58 -2.01
CA GLU A 360 26.02 3.22 -0.72
C GLU A 360 24.92 2.51 0.08
N PRO A 361 24.80 2.76 1.40
CA PRO A 361 23.82 2.07 2.24
C PRO A 361 22.36 2.28 1.81
N TYR A 362 22.03 3.43 1.22
CA TYR A 362 20.66 3.71 0.76
C TYR A 362 20.26 2.80 -0.41
N ASP A 363 21.20 2.43 -1.30
CA ASP A 363 20.94 1.56 -2.45
C ASP A 363 20.30 0.23 -2.06
N TYR A 364 20.70 -0.33 -0.91
CA TYR A 364 20.09 -1.56 -0.37
C TYR A 364 18.58 -1.38 -0.18
N ILE A 365 18.19 -0.27 0.46
CA ILE A 365 16.78 0.08 0.70
C ILE A 365 16.07 0.40 -0.61
N LEU A 366 16.71 1.17 -1.50
CA LEU A 366 16.16 1.56 -2.78
C LEU A 366 15.81 0.35 -3.66
N TYR A 367 16.76 -0.57 -3.86
CA TYR A 367 16.53 -1.76 -4.69
C TYR A 367 15.58 -2.76 -4.04
N ALA A 368 15.61 -2.93 -2.71
CA ALA A 368 14.61 -3.77 -2.02
C ALA A 368 13.20 -3.17 -2.15
N SER A 369 13.08 -1.85 -2.04
CA SER A 369 11.80 -1.15 -2.26
C SER A 369 11.36 -1.25 -3.72
N ALA A 370 12.26 -1.22 -4.69
CA ALA A 370 11.93 -1.43 -6.11
C ALA A 370 11.37 -2.84 -6.37
N ALA A 371 11.95 -3.88 -5.74
CA ALA A 371 11.41 -5.24 -5.80
C ALA A 371 10.01 -5.31 -5.16
N ALA A 372 9.84 -4.68 -3.99
CA ALA A 372 8.55 -4.61 -3.32
C ALA A 372 7.50 -3.81 -4.11
N LEU A 373 7.89 -2.77 -4.84
CA LEU A 373 6.99 -2.03 -5.73
C LEU A 373 6.51 -2.89 -6.90
N GLY A 374 7.39 -3.74 -7.44
CA GLY A 374 7.02 -4.74 -8.43
C GLY A 374 6.02 -5.73 -7.85
N PHE A 375 6.29 -6.21 -6.63
CA PHE A 375 5.39 -7.11 -5.93
C PHE A 375 4.01 -6.51 -5.74
N ALA A 376 3.97 -5.31 -5.16
CA ALA A 376 2.74 -4.56 -4.90
C ALA A 376 2.00 -4.22 -6.19
N PHE A 377 2.69 -4.01 -7.32
CA PHE A 377 2.04 -3.82 -8.61
C PHE A 377 1.20 -5.04 -9.01
N THR A 378 1.77 -6.24 -8.97
CA THR A 378 1.04 -7.50 -9.30
C THR A 378 -0.16 -7.71 -8.40
N GLU A 379 0.00 -7.51 -7.09
CA GLU A 379 -1.11 -7.65 -6.14
C GLU A 379 -2.18 -6.56 -6.32
N ASN A 380 -1.76 -5.31 -6.59
CA ASN A 380 -2.67 -4.19 -6.85
C ASN A 380 -3.55 -4.43 -8.07
N LEU A 381 -3.13 -5.24 -9.05
CA LEU A 381 -3.92 -5.45 -10.26
C LEU A 381 -5.28 -6.10 -9.96
N THR A 382 -5.35 -6.96 -8.94
CA THR A 382 -6.61 -7.54 -8.46
C THR A 382 -7.35 -6.56 -7.54
N TYR A 383 -6.68 -6.00 -6.52
CA TYR A 383 -7.37 -5.12 -5.55
C TYR A 383 -7.90 -3.80 -6.15
N LEU A 384 -7.32 -3.34 -7.26
CA LEU A 384 -7.72 -2.11 -7.95
C LEU A 384 -8.82 -2.33 -9.01
N GLU A 385 -9.31 -3.56 -9.18
CA GLU A 385 -10.55 -3.81 -9.91
C GLU A 385 -11.74 -3.09 -9.24
N GLU A 386 -11.65 -2.88 -7.92
CA GLU A 386 -12.51 -1.96 -7.19
C GLU A 386 -11.84 -0.58 -7.07
N PRO A 387 -12.27 0.45 -7.82
CA PRO A 387 -11.56 1.73 -7.88
C PRO A 387 -11.53 2.48 -6.54
N VAL A 388 -12.43 2.16 -5.61
CA VAL A 388 -12.44 2.74 -4.27
C VAL A 388 -11.13 2.48 -3.51
N ASN A 389 -10.41 1.41 -3.86
CA ASN A 389 -9.18 0.97 -3.23
C ASN A 389 -7.92 1.70 -3.75
N ILE A 390 -8.01 2.52 -4.81
CA ILE A 390 -6.85 3.19 -5.43
C ILE A 390 -6.01 3.98 -4.41
N VAL A 391 -6.65 4.87 -3.64
CA VAL A 391 -5.95 5.69 -2.64
C VAL A 391 -5.40 4.84 -1.50
N SER A 392 -6.18 3.93 -0.93
CA SER A 392 -5.75 3.10 0.20
C SER A 392 -4.59 2.17 -0.19
N ARG A 393 -4.65 1.54 -1.36
CA ARG A 393 -3.56 0.72 -1.90
C ARG A 393 -2.33 1.55 -2.25
N SER A 394 -2.51 2.75 -2.81
CA SER A 394 -1.39 3.64 -3.14
C SER A 394 -0.61 4.13 -1.91
N ILE A 395 -1.30 4.39 -0.80
CA ILE A 395 -0.70 4.94 0.41
C ILE A 395 -0.33 3.83 1.38
N MET A 396 -1.27 2.97 1.77
CA MET A 396 -1.07 1.99 2.86
C MET A 396 -0.34 0.75 2.37
N SER A 397 -0.97 -0.06 1.51
CA SER A 397 -0.38 -1.33 1.08
C SER A 397 0.97 -1.12 0.37
N THR A 398 1.04 -0.25 -0.63
CA THR A 398 2.27 -0.07 -1.43
C THR A 398 3.46 0.36 -0.57
N THR A 399 3.25 1.26 0.40
CA THR A 399 4.35 1.67 1.30
C THR A 399 4.64 0.65 2.39
N MET A 400 3.64 -0.14 2.82
CA MET A 400 3.85 -1.26 3.74
C MET A 400 4.76 -2.32 3.11
N HIS A 401 4.57 -2.68 1.84
CA HIS A 401 5.48 -3.60 1.13
C HIS A 401 6.90 -3.03 1.01
N MET A 402 7.04 -1.76 0.67
CA MET A 402 8.36 -1.13 0.63
C MET A 402 9.02 -1.11 2.01
N PHE A 403 8.24 -0.87 3.07
CA PHE A 403 8.70 -0.90 4.45
C PHE A 403 9.21 -2.28 4.87
N THR A 404 8.44 -3.35 4.63
CA THR A 404 8.82 -4.72 5.04
C THR A 404 10.07 -5.19 4.30
N ALA A 405 10.15 -4.97 2.99
CA ALA A 405 11.37 -5.25 2.23
C ALA A 405 12.56 -4.40 2.72
N SER A 406 12.30 -3.15 3.12
CA SER A 406 13.31 -2.26 3.71
C SER A 406 13.80 -2.72 5.08
N LEU A 407 13.01 -3.44 5.89
CA LEU A 407 13.47 -4.01 7.16
C LEU A 407 14.60 -5.01 6.91
N VAL A 408 14.43 -5.89 5.92
CA VAL A 408 15.46 -6.85 5.54
C VAL A 408 16.69 -6.12 5.01
N ALA A 409 16.49 -5.19 4.07
CA ALA A 409 17.59 -4.41 3.49
C ALA A 409 18.38 -3.60 4.52
N TYR A 410 17.67 -2.93 5.43
CA TYR A 410 18.29 -2.14 6.48
C TYR A 410 19.03 -3.01 7.50
N SER A 411 18.53 -4.20 7.80
CA SER A 411 19.26 -5.14 8.68
C SER A 411 20.60 -5.58 8.06
N ILE A 412 20.66 -5.74 6.74
CA ILE A 412 21.90 -5.99 5.98
C ILE A 412 22.80 -4.75 6.00
N VAL A 413 22.24 -3.55 5.88
CA VAL A 413 22.98 -2.29 6.07
C VAL A 413 23.61 -2.23 7.47
N LEU A 414 22.86 -2.54 8.52
CA LEU A 414 23.39 -2.58 9.89
C LEU A 414 24.52 -3.61 10.02
N ALA A 415 24.35 -4.81 9.48
CA ALA A 415 25.38 -5.85 9.46
C ALA A 415 26.67 -5.36 8.76
N LYS A 416 26.54 -4.73 7.59
CA LYS A 416 27.70 -4.31 6.79
C LYS A 416 28.39 -3.07 7.35
N TYR A 417 27.62 -2.04 7.75
CA TYR A 417 28.15 -0.70 8.03
C TYR A 417 28.24 -0.36 9.52
N LYS A 418 27.44 -1.00 10.39
CA LYS A 418 27.39 -0.69 11.83
C LYS A 418 28.06 -1.75 12.70
N TYR A 419 27.64 -3.00 12.56
CA TYR A 419 28.04 -4.07 13.47
C TYR A 419 29.48 -4.54 13.23
N LYS A 420 30.16 -4.87 14.32
CA LYS A 420 31.58 -5.25 14.32
C LYS A 420 31.79 -6.75 14.52
N THR A 421 30.95 -7.41 15.31
CA THR A 421 31.08 -8.84 15.62
C THR A 421 30.50 -9.71 14.51
N ARG A 422 31.14 -10.86 14.22
CA ARG A 422 30.68 -11.81 13.20
C ARG A 422 29.26 -12.31 13.49
N GLN A 423 28.95 -12.61 14.75
CA GLN A 423 27.62 -13.06 15.18
C GLN A 423 26.54 -12.03 14.85
N ALA A 424 26.74 -10.75 15.19
CA ALA A 424 25.75 -9.71 14.89
C ALA A 424 25.56 -9.49 13.38
N LYS A 425 26.61 -9.67 12.58
CA LYS A 425 26.51 -9.57 11.12
C LYS A 425 25.66 -10.68 10.49
N ILE A 426 25.68 -11.88 11.07
CA ILE A 426 24.90 -13.03 10.61
C ILE A 426 23.47 -12.97 11.14
N LEU A 427 23.28 -12.62 12.41
CA LEU A 427 21.96 -12.58 13.04
C LEU A 427 21.10 -11.42 12.54
N ALA A 428 21.69 -10.28 12.18
CA ALA A 428 20.91 -9.10 11.80
C ALA A 428 20.01 -9.34 10.58
N PRO A 429 20.47 -9.90 9.44
CA PRO A 429 19.59 -10.26 8.32
C PRO A 429 18.46 -11.22 8.69
N ILE A 430 18.74 -12.23 9.52
CA ILE A 430 17.74 -13.20 9.97
C ILE A 430 16.66 -12.51 10.81
N ILE A 431 17.07 -11.69 11.77
CA ILE A 431 16.15 -10.89 12.60
C ILE A 431 15.36 -9.91 11.73
N GLY A 432 16.01 -9.25 10.76
CA GLY A 432 15.35 -8.35 9.82
C GLY A 432 14.26 -9.04 9.01
N PHE A 433 14.52 -10.26 8.53
CA PHE A 433 13.54 -11.09 7.84
C PHE A 433 12.36 -11.49 8.75
N ILE A 434 12.64 -12.01 9.96
CA ILE A 434 11.58 -12.37 10.92
C ILE A 434 10.71 -11.14 11.27
N LEU A 435 11.32 -9.98 11.45
CA LEU A 435 10.59 -8.73 11.70
C LEU A 435 9.78 -8.28 10.48
N ALA A 436 10.26 -8.51 9.26
CA ALA A 436 9.50 -8.23 8.04
C ALA A 436 8.26 -9.14 7.95
N CYS A 437 8.42 -10.46 8.15
CA CYS A 437 7.29 -11.40 8.15
C CYS A 437 6.27 -11.06 9.23
N PHE A 438 6.75 -10.73 10.44
CA PHE A 438 5.88 -10.30 11.54
C PHE A 438 5.16 -9.00 11.22
N ALA A 439 5.85 -7.99 10.71
CA ALA A 439 5.23 -6.70 10.39
C ALA A 439 4.20 -6.84 9.27
N HIS A 440 4.50 -7.64 8.24
CA HIS A 440 3.56 -7.96 7.17
C HIS A 440 2.34 -8.69 7.71
N GLY A 441 2.53 -9.85 8.35
CA GLY A 441 1.42 -10.63 8.87
C GLY A 441 0.61 -9.89 9.93
N PHE A 442 1.23 -9.02 10.72
CA PHE A 442 0.50 -8.14 11.64
C PHE A 442 -0.40 -7.16 10.89
N TYR A 443 0.04 -6.59 9.77
CA TYR A 443 -0.79 -5.71 8.94
C TYR A 443 -1.99 -6.46 8.34
N ASP A 444 -1.76 -7.65 7.78
CA ASP A 444 -2.82 -8.46 7.14
C ASP A 444 -3.81 -9.04 8.14
N PHE A 445 -3.34 -9.45 9.32
CA PHE A 445 -4.18 -10.08 10.33
C PHE A 445 -5.40 -9.22 10.69
N TRP A 446 -5.21 -7.92 10.90
CA TRP A 446 -6.29 -6.98 11.21
C TRP A 446 -7.21 -6.66 10.03
N LEU A 447 -6.81 -7.02 8.81
CA LEU A 447 -7.59 -6.80 7.59
C LEU A 447 -8.36 -8.04 7.17
N VAL A 448 -7.81 -9.24 7.40
CA VAL A 448 -8.31 -10.50 6.83
C VAL A 448 -9.00 -11.39 7.88
N SER A 449 -8.57 -11.37 9.16
CA SER A 449 -9.17 -12.26 10.16
C SER A 449 -10.55 -11.78 10.60
N GLU A 450 -11.55 -12.66 10.48
CA GLU A 450 -12.93 -12.43 10.93
C GLU A 450 -13.01 -12.03 12.40
N SER A 451 -12.15 -12.64 13.25
CA SER A 451 -12.08 -12.38 14.69
C SER A 451 -11.71 -10.93 15.05
N THR A 452 -11.18 -10.18 14.10
CA THR A 452 -10.75 -8.78 14.29
C THR A 452 -11.50 -7.78 13.41
N SER A 453 -12.56 -8.23 12.75
CA SER A 453 -13.42 -7.38 11.93
C SER A 453 -13.88 -6.14 12.73
N GLY A 454 -13.67 -4.96 12.15
CA GLY A 454 -13.98 -3.67 12.80
C GLY A 454 -12.83 -3.01 13.58
N LEU A 455 -11.68 -3.66 13.76
CA LEU A 455 -10.50 -3.10 14.45
C LEU A 455 -9.45 -2.46 13.52
N GLY A 456 -9.82 -2.09 12.29
CA GLY A 456 -8.92 -1.51 11.28
C GLY A 456 -8.20 -0.21 11.69
N ILE A 457 -8.62 0.45 12.78
CA ILE A 457 -7.88 1.56 13.39
C ILE A 457 -6.48 1.12 13.85
N ILE A 458 -6.31 -0.14 14.27
CA ILE A 458 -5.02 -0.70 14.69
C ILE A 458 -4.07 -0.73 13.50
N THR A 459 -4.54 -1.18 12.33
CA THR A 459 -3.79 -1.14 11.07
C THR A 459 -3.36 0.29 10.73
N THR A 460 -4.24 1.27 10.92
CA THR A 460 -3.91 2.69 10.67
C THR A 460 -2.85 3.23 11.63
N VAL A 461 -2.94 2.92 12.92
CA VAL A 461 -1.93 3.34 13.92
C VAL A 461 -0.59 2.66 13.66
N PHE A 462 -0.63 1.36 13.38
CA PHE A 462 0.55 0.59 13.03
C PHE A 462 1.21 1.15 11.75
N PHE A 463 0.42 1.48 10.73
CA PHE A 463 0.88 2.11 9.51
C PHE A 463 1.62 3.44 9.74
N LEU A 464 1.10 4.31 10.61
CA LEU A 464 1.80 5.56 10.95
C LEU A 464 3.16 5.28 11.60
N PHE A 465 3.22 4.26 12.46
CA PHE A 465 4.48 3.80 13.05
C PHE A 465 5.45 3.27 11.99
N THR A 466 5.00 2.43 11.05
CA THR A 466 5.86 1.84 10.02
C THR A 466 6.43 2.90 9.08
N ILE A 467 5.62 3.87 8.62
CA ILE A 467 6.08 5.00 7.81
C ILE A 467 7.17 5.81 8.53
N HIS A 468 6.97 6.13 9.81
CA HIS A 468 7.98 6.87 10.58
C HIS A 468 9.27 6.06 10.75
N PHE A 469 9.15 4.78 11.05
CA PHE A 469 10.30 3.88 11.17
C PHE A 469 11.03 3.74 9.83
N TRP A 470 10.31 3.70 8.72
CA TRP A 470 10.87 3.64 7.36
C TRP A 470 11.76 4.85 7.06
N PHE A 471 11.26 6.07 7.27
CA PHE A 471 12.05 7.28 7.07
C PHE A 471 13.24 7.38 8.02
N TYR A 472 13.12 6.86 9.25
CA TYR A 472 14.25 6.71 10.16
C TYR A 472 15.35 5.78 9.60
N MET A 473 14.98 4.64 9.01
CA MET A 473 15.93 3.73 8.35
C MET A 473 16.61 4.41 7.16
N ILE A 474 15.83 5.08 6.30
CA ILE A 474 16.34 5.85 5.17
C ILE A 474 17.34 6.91 5.65
N ASN A 475 16.98 7.71 6.65
CA ASN A 475 17.86 8.75 7.19
C ASN A 475 19.20 8.20 7.70
N ASN A 476 19.16 7.09 8.44
CA ASN A 476 20.37 6.43 8.92
C ASN A 476 21.25 5.88 7.78
N SER A 477 20.63 5.32 6.73
CA SER A 477 21.35 4.87 5.54
C SER A 477 21.98 6.05 4.79
N THR A 478 21.24 7.13 4.56
CA THR A 478 21.71 8.36 3.92
C THR A 478 22.89 8.99 4.69
N ASN A 479 22.84 8.99 6.03
CA ASN A 479 23.93 9.50 6.88
C ASN A 479 25.28 8.81 6.62
N HIS A 480 25.26 7.56 6.17
CA HIS A 480 26.45 6.73 5.96
C HIS A 480 26.80 6.54 4.48
N SER A 481 26.22 7.35 3.59
CA SER A 481 26.64 7.40 2.20
C SER A 481 28.12 7.77 2.07
N SER A 482 28.83 7.06 1.19
CA SER A 482 30.20 7.40 0.77
C SER A 482 30.24 8.66 -0.09
N PHE A 483 29.13 9.02 -0.75
CA PHE A 483 28.97 10.18 -1.63
C PHE A 483 28.37 11.40 -0.93
N PHE A 484 28.26 11.38 0.40
CA PHE A 484 27.59 12.43 1.18
C PHE A 484 28.04 13.84 0.82
N ASP A 485 27.12 14.63 0.24
CA ASP A 485 27.28 16.06 -0.01
C ASP A 485 26.00 16.82 0.39
N LYS A 486 26.12 17.63 1.45
CA LYS A 486 25.01 18.45 1.98
C LYS A 486 24.41 19.40 0.92
N LYS A 487 25.17 19.80 -0.11
CA LYS A 487 24.69 20.69 -1.19
C LYS A 487 23.72 20.01 -2.15
N LEU A 488 23.82 18.69 -2.30
CA LEU A 488 22.95 17.90 -3.18
C LEU A 488 21.60 17.56 -2.51
N PHE A 489 21.48 17.78 -1.20
CA PHE A 489 20.28 17.47 -0.44
C PHE A 489 19.10 18.37 -0.82
N ARG A 490 18.06 17.77 -1.41
CA ARG A 490 16.87 18.46 -1.98
C ARG A 490 15.55 17.85 -1.53
N ILE A 491 15.35 17.68 -0.23
CA ILE A 491 14.14 17.02 0.29
C ILE A 491 12.83 17.75 -0.06
N ASN A 492 12.84 19.08 -0.10
CA ASN A 492 11.63 19.88 -0.31
C ASN A 492 11.01 19.66 -1.70
N GLU A 493 11.86 19.45 -2.72
CA GLU A 493 11.41 19.12 -4.08
C GLU A 493 10.72 17.74 -4.09
N ASN A 494 11.18 16.80 -3.28
CA ASN A 494 10.61 15.46 -3.19
C ASN A 494 9.29 15.43 -2.39
N ILE A 495 9.17 16.25 -1.33
CA ILE A 495 7.90 16.46 -0.61
C ILE A 495 6.86 17.05 -1.56
N GLU A 496 7.24 18.08 -2.34
CA GLU A 496 6.37 18.70 -3.33
C GLU A 496 5.91 17.68 -4.37
N PHE A 497 6.84 16.92 -4.95
CA PHE A 497 6.55 15.86 -5.91
C PHE A 497 5.56 14.83 -5.36
N LEU A 498 5.80 14.30 -4.16
CA LEU A 498 4.93 13.29 -3.55
C LEU A 498 3.53 13.85 -3.29
N SER A 499 3.43 15.06 -2.73
CA SER A 499 2.14 15.68 -2.44
C SER A 499 1.32 15.92 -3.71
N ILE A 500 1.95 16.43 -4.77
CA ILE A 500 1.32 16.62 -6.07
C ILE A 500 0.85 15.29 -6.66
N SER A 501 1.69 14.26 -6.59
CA SER A 501 1.41 12.95 -7.19
C SER A 501 0.27 12.23 -6.48
N ILE A 502 0.24 12.24 -5.14
CA ILE A 502 -0.85 11.63 -4.36
C ILE A 502 -2.17 12.38 -4.60
N LEU A 503 -2.16 13.72 -4.71
CA LEU A 503 -3.35 14.47 -5.13
C LEU A 503 -3.80 14.09 -6.55
N GLY A 504 -2.86 13.83 -7.46
CA GLY A 504 -3.14 13.29 -8.79
C GLY A 504 -3.77 11.89 -8.75
N ILE A 505 -3.35 11.02 -7.83
CA ILE A 505 -3.94 9.69 -7.64
C ILE A 505 -5.37 9.78 -7.11
N ILE A 506 -5.67 10.69 -6.18
CA ILE A 506 -7.05 10.95 -5.75
C ILE A 506 -7.92 11.40 -6.94
N LEU A 507 -7.38 12.29 -7.78
CA LEU A 507 -8.08 12.75 -8.97
C LEU A 507 -8.35 11.61 -9.95
N LEU A 508 -7.38 10.75 -10.17
CA LEU A 508 -7.52 9.54 -10.99
C LEU A 508 -8.62 8.63 -10.44
N GLN A 509 -8.60 8.32 -9.15
CA GLN A 509 -9.64 7.53 -8.49
C GLN A 509 -11.02 8.17 -8.69
N TYR A 510 -11.14 9.48 -8.48
CA TYR A 510 -12.40 10.17 -8.67
C TYR A 510 -12.92 10.06 -10.11
N ILE A 511 -12.03 10.21 -11.11
CA ILE A 511 -12.40 10.08 -12.52
C ILE A 511 -12.91 8.66 -12.81
N ILE A 512 -12.20 7.62 -12.37
CA ILE A 512 -12.60 6.22 -12.58
C ILE A 512 -13.94 5.94 -11.90
N LEU A 513 -14.12 6.35 -10.64
CA LEU A 513 -15.39 6.22 -9.94
C LEU A 513 -16.55 6.94 -10.64
N CYS A 514 -16.30 8.11 -11.26
CA CYS A 514 -17.32 8.80 -12.03
C CYS A 514 -17.64 8.10 -13.35
N ILE A 515 -16.66 7.41 -13.94
CA ILE A 515 -16.84 6.64 -15.17
C ILE A 515 -17.70 5.41 -14.86
N GLU A 516 -17.39 4.68 -13.78
CA GLU A 516 -18.03 3.41 -13.43
C GLU A 516 -19.36 3.59 -12.67
N TYR A 517 -19.40 4.47 -11.67
CA TYR A 517 -20.55 4.60 -10.75
C TYR A 517 -21.28 5.95 -10.84
N GLY A 518 -20.82 6.87 -11.70
CA GLY A 518 -21.36 8.22 -11.82
C GLY A 518 -20.93 9.18 -10.71
N ALA A 519 -21.11 10.49 -10.93
CA ALA A 519 -20.56 11.52 -10.05
C ALA A 519 -21.18 11.56 -8.64
N ILE A 520 -22.47 11.22 -8.50
CA ILE A 520 -23.12 11.20 -7.18
C ILE A 520 -22.46 10.17 -6.26
N SER A 521 -22.29 8.93 -6.73
CA SER A 521 -21.64 7.85 -5.99
C SER A 521 -20.16 8.18 -5.72
N ALA A 522 -19.45 8.69 -6.74
CA ALA A 522 -18.06 9.10 -6.62
C ALA A 522 -17.83 10.19 -5.56
N ASN A 523 -18.75 11.17 -5.45
CA ASN A 523 -18.65 12.24 -4.45
C ASN A 523 -18.72 11.70 -3.01
N THR A 524 -19.59 10.72 -2.75
CA THR A 524 -19.73 10.09 -1.42
C THR A 524 -18.45 9.34 -1.04
N MET A 525 -17.92 8.53 -1.96
CA MET A 525 -16.69 7.77 -1.74
C MET A 525 -15.45 8.67 -1.61
N LEU A 526 -15.39 9.78 -2.35
CA LEU A 526 -14.27 10.73 -2.29
C LEU A 526 -14.11 11.36 -0.91
N GLN A 527 -15.20 11.61 -0.17
CA GLN A 527 -15.14 12.30 1.13
C GLN A 527 -14.30 11.53 2.17
N PHE A 528 -14.43 10.20 2.22
CA PHE A 528 -13.65 9.36 3.13
C PHE A 528 -12.18 9.28 2.72
N GLY A 529 -11.89 8.99 1.44
CA GLY A 529 -10.52 8.89 0.92
C GLY A 529 -9.74 10.21 1.01
N THR A 530 -10.41 11.34 0.83
CA THR A 530 -9.83 12.68 0.92
C THR A 530 -9.23 12.91 2.32
N THR A 531 -10.03 12.71 3.38
CA THR A 531 -9.61 12.98 4.77
C THR A 531 -8.36 12.20 5.15
N PHE A 532 -8.34 10.90 4.87
CA PHE A 532 -7.19 10.03 5.10
C PHE A 532 -5.94 10.53 4.35
N THR A 533 -6.09 10.84 3.07
CA THR A 533 -4.98 11.28 2.22
C THR A 533 -4.35 12.58 2.70
N ILE A 534 -5.17 13.56 3.09
CA ILE A 534 -4.67 14.83 3.61
C ILE A 534 -3.92 14.61 4.92
N GLY A 535 -4.48 13.80 5.82
CA GLY A 535 -3.82 13.43 7.07
C GLY A 535 -2.45 12.80 6.81
N PHE A 536 -2.37 11.87 5.87
CA PHE A 536 -1.12 11.25 5.43
C PHE A 536 -0.12 12.27 4.86
N LEU A 537 -0.55 13.15 3.94
CA LEU A 537 0.35 14.14 3.34
C LEU A 537 0.89 15.14 4.36
N LEU A 538 0.05 15.58 5.31
CA LEU A 538 0.49 16.42 6.42
C LEU A 538 1.52 15.70 7.29
N TYR A 539 1.28 14.43 7.61
CA TYR A 539 2.18 13.60 8.40
C TYR A 539 3.53 13.38 7.72
N VAL A 540 3.54 13.01 6.44
CA VAL A 540 4.78 12.79 5.67
C VAL A 540 5.53 14.10 5.47
N THR A 541 4.84 15.21 5.20
CA THR A 541 5.46 16.54 5.12
C THR A 541 6.16 16.91 6.43
N PHE A 542 5.52 16.63 7.57
CA PHE A 542 6.13 16.85 8.89
C PHE A 542 7.38 15.99 9.11
N ILE A 543 7.33 14.69 8.79
CA ILE A 543 8.50 13.81 8.93
C ILE A 543 9.65 14.27 8.03
N LEU A 544 9.35 14.50 6.74
CA LEU A 544 10.36 14.81 5.74
C LEU A 544 10.95 16.22 5.91
N SER A 545 10.19 17.20 6.39
CA SER A 545 10.76 18.53 6.72
C SER A 545 11.73 18.49 7.90
N ASN A 546 11.60 17.51 8.79
CA ASN A 546 12.54 17.23 9.88
C ASN A 546 13.69 16.30 9.47
N PHE A 547 13.67 15.77 8.24
CA PHE A 547 14.74 14.93 7.70
C PHE A 547 16.01 15.75 7.48
N LYS A 548 16.96 15.63 8.40
CA LYS A 548 18.24 16.36 8.38
C LYS A 548 19.40 15.37 8.47
N PRO A 549 19.99 14.99 7.32
CA PRO A 549 21.04 13.99 7.33
C PRO A 549 22.33 14.56 7.95
N ILE A 550 22.97 13.77 8.82
CA ILE A 550 24.19 14.09 9.57
C ILE A 550 25.24 13.02 9.23
N ARG A 551 26.31 13.43 8.55
CA ARG A 551 27.36 12.52 8.06
C ARG A 551 27.91 11.63 9.18
N GLY A 552 27.94 10.32 8.92
CA GLY A 552 28.52 9.29 9.78
C GLY A 552 27.78 9.02 11.09
N LYS A 553 26.59 9.60 11.30
CA LYS A 553 25.86 9.49 12.56
C LYS A 553 24.72 8.47 12.47
N TRP A 554 24.77 7.44 13.31
CA TRP A 554 23.61 6.60 13.61
C TRP A 554 22.71 7.34 14.60
N GLN A 555 21.55 7.77 14.14
CA GLN A 555 20.54 8.35 15.00
C GLN A 555 19.85 7.26 15.82
N LYS A 556 19.42 7.59 17.04
CA LYS A 556 18.56 6.71 17.84
C LYS A 556 17.12 6.94 17.41
N TYR A 557 16.32 5.88 17.38
CA TYR A 557 14.89 5.99 17.11
C TYR A 557 14.21 6.84 18.18
N ALA A 558 13.39 7.80 17.76
CA ALA A 558 12.53 8.61 18.61
C ALA A 558 11.23 8.90 17.85
N PHE A 559 10.09 8.68 18.53
CA PHE A 559 8.79 8.98 17.96
C PHE A 559 8.39 10.44 18.30
N PRO A 560 8.02 11.28 17.31
CA PRO A 560 7.93 12.72 17.48
C PRO A 560 6.56 13.23 17.98
N LEU A 561 5.82 12.43 18.76
CA LEU A 561 4.42 12.75 19.14
C LEU A 561 4.28 14.15 19.78
N SER A 562 5.26 14.58 20.57
CA SER A 562 5.26 15.87 21.26
C SER A 562 5.54 17.08 20.34
N GLY A 563 6.25 16.91 19.23
CA GLY A 563 6.55 17.98 18.28
C GLY A 563 5.39 18.29 17.34
N LEU A 564 4.67 17.24 16.92
CA LEU A 564 3.56 17.33 15.96
C LEU A 564 2.39 18.17 16.53
N ILE A 565 2.05 17.97 17.80
CA ILE A 565 0.99 18.70 18.50
C ILE A 565 1.41 20.14 18.77
N LYS A 566 2.65 20.34 19.24
CA LYS A 566 3.14 21.64 19.73
C LYS A 566 3.41 22.66 18.62
N GLU A 567 3.75 22.19 17.43
CA GLU A 567 4.20 23.04 16.32
C GLU A 567 3.11 23.27 15.24
N TYR A 568 2.08 22.42 15.15
CA TYR A 568 1.10 22.45 14.04
C TYR A 568 -0.39 22.40 14.42
N ILE A 569 -0.78 21.89 15.59
CA ILE A 569 -2.20 21.76 15.98
C ILE A 569 -2.75 23.01 16.70
N THR A 570 -1.88 23.92 17.15
CA THR A 570 -2.30 25.23 17.67
C THR A 570 -2.85 26.11 16.54
N ILE A 571 -4.18 26.07 16.41
CA ILE A 571 -5.02 26.99 15.63
C ILE A 571 -4.61 28.45 15.91
N PRO A 572 -4.66 29.38 14.94
CA PRO A 572 -4.10 30.75 15.05
C PRO A 572 -4.64 31.63 16.20
N PHE A 573 -5.59 31.14 17.00
CA PHE A 573 -6.10 31.84 18.17
C PHE A 573 -5.21 31.68 19.41
N ILE A 574 -4.23 30.77 19.40
CA ILE A 574 -3.35 30.48 20.54
C ILE A 574 -1.87 30.52 20.10
N SER A 575 -1.47 31.52 19.32
CA SER A 575 -0.07 31.71 18.92
C SER A 575 0.64 32.81 19.72
N ASN A 576 0.60 32.70 21.06
CA ASN A 576 1.44 33.49 21.96
C ASN A 576 2.26 32.60 22.90
N PHE A 577 2.78 31.48 22.38
CA PHE A 577 3.86 30.76 23.05
C PHE A 577 5.12 30.86 22.20
N PRO A 578 6.05 31.76 22.55
CA PRO A 578 7.32 31.85 21.83
C PRO A 578 8.10 30.55 22.03
N THR A 579 8.60 30.00 20.91
CA THR A 579 9.79 29.15 20.92
C THR A 579 10.86 29.87 21.73
N GLU A 580 11.37 29.27 22.83
CA GLU A 580 12.46 29.83 23.64
C GLU A 580 13.76 29.92 22.81
N SER A 581 13.79 30.90 21.92
CA SER A 581 14.98 31.56 21.47
C SER A 581 15.57 32.22 22.70
N HIS A 582 16.54 31.57 23.32
CA HIS A 582 17.32 32.16 24.40
C HIS A 582 18.17 33.33 23.90
N ILE A 583 18.17 33.65 22.58
CA ILE A 583 18.82 34.82 22.00
C ILE A 583 18.18 36.08 22.59
N GLY A 584 18.99 36.94 23.21
CA GLY A 584 18.54 38.10 23.98
C GLY A 584 18.24 37.82 25.45
N LEU A 585 18.32 36.57 25.93
CA LEU A 585 18.14 36.26 27.35
C LEU A 585 19.24 36.91 28.18
N HIS A 586 18.84 37.74 29.14
CA HIS A 586 19.73 38.34 30.12
C HIS A 586 19.89 37.43 31.34
N LEU A 587 21.14 37.06 31.64
CA LEU A 587 21.48 36.26 32.81
C LEU A 587 22.42 37.03 33.73
N ARG A 588 22.21 36.89 35.04
CA ARG A 588 23.21 37.17 36.07
C ARG A 588 23.90 35.86 36.42
N ILE A 589 25.20 35.81 36.23
CA ILE A 589 26.03 34.63 36.43
C ILE A 589 26.80 34.79 37.74
N PHE A 590 26.81 33.73 38.55
CA PHE A 590 27.46 33.68 39.85
C PHE A 590 28.53 32.60 39.86
N CYS A 591 29.57 32.86 40.64
CA CYS A 591 30.64 31.91 40.86
C CYS A 591 30.98 31.88 42.36
N PRO A 592 31.28 30.72 42.96
CA PRO A 592 31.83 30.66 44.30
C PRO A 592 33.11 31.49 44.43
N ARG A 593 33.29 32.22 45.53
CA ARG A 593 34.50 33.03 45.78
C ARG A 593 35.80 32.22 45.81
N ASN A 594 35.72 30.92 46.09
CA ASN A 594 36.87 30.01 46.06
C ASN A 594 37.26 29.54 44.65
N ASN A 595 36.59 30.03 43.59
CA ASN A 595 36.94 29.70 42.22
C ASN A 595 38.20 30.45 41.79
N LYS A 596 39.29 29.69 41.60
CA LYS A 596 40.62 30.21 41.29
C LYS A 596 40.74 30.97 39.97
N TYR A 597 39.76 30.85 39.06
CA TYR A 597 39.83 31.46 37.72
C TYR A 597 39.05 32.75 37.63
N ILE A 598 37.83 32.78 38.19
CA ILE A 598 36.87 33.85 37.93
C ILE A 598 36.13 34.32 39.20
N GLY A 599 36.45 33.77 40.38
CA GLY A 599 35.71 34.02 41.63
C GLY A 599 35.63 35.49 42.02
N ASP A 600 36.72 36.25 41.85
CA ASP A 600 36.81 37.66 42.29
C ASP A 600 36.14 38.66 41.34
N GLN A 601 35.77 38.23 40.13
CA GLN A 601 35.18 39.10 39.10
C GLN A 601 33.68 38.91 38.94
N PHE A 602 33.10 37.88 39.56
CA PHE A 602 31.68 37.54 39.50
C PHE A 602 30.97 37.99 40.79
N PRO A 603 29.70 38.43 40.74
CA PRO A 603 28.74 38.20 39.66
C PRO A 603 28.86 39.17 38.49
N VAL A 604 28.60 38.67 37.28
CA VAL A 604 28.50 39.47 36.05
C VAL A 604 27.16 39.21 35.37
N SER A 605 26.69 40.20 34.63
CA SER A 605 25.48 40.10 33.82
C SER A 605 25.85 40.11 32.34
N GLY A 606 25.10 39.39 31.54
CA GLY A 606 25.29 39.35 30.09
C GLY A 606 24.03 38.86 29.37
N HIS A 607 24.04 38.98 28.05
CA HIS A 607 22.96 38.48 27.19
C HIS A 607 23.47 37.43 26.22
N CYS A 608 22.60 36.50 25.86
CA CYS A 608 22.88 35.49 24.84
C CYS A 608 22.85 36.11 23.44
N GLU A 609 23.95 36.02 22.70
CA GLU A 609 24.01 36.51 21.31
C GLU A 609 23.53 35.47 20.32
N ARG A 610 23.99 34.22 20.47
CA ARG A 610 23.66 33.13 19.55
C ARG A 610 23.91 31.76 20.17
N LYS A 611 23.24 30.75 19.61
CA LYS A 611 23.53 29.34 19.88
C LYS A 611 24.76 28.91 19.07
N ILE A 612 25.64 28.12 19.69
CA ILE A 612 26.84 27.57 19.07
C ILE A 612 26.95 26.07 19.33
N THR A 613 27.83 25.42 18.58
CA THR A 613 28.23 24.02 18.79
C THR A 613 29.65 23.99 19.38
N VAL A 614 29.92 23.10 20.32
CA VAL A 614 31.27 22.88 20.85
C VAL A 614 31.61 21.41 20.73
N ASN A 615 32.60 21.08 19.90
CA ASN A 615 33.01 19.72 19.57
C ASN A 615 31.82 18.86 19.09
N GLY A 616 30.97 19.44 18.24
CA GLY A 616 29.75 18.79 17.72
C GLY A 616 28.62 18.58 18.73
N GLN A 617 28.76 19.07 19.97
CA GLN A 617 27.66 19.06 20.95
C GLN A 617 26.82 20.34 20.83
N GLU A 618 25.49 20.18 20.73
CA GLU A 618 24.54 21.28 20.75
C GLU A 618 24.29 21.80 22.20
N ASN A 619 23.49 22.86 22.30
CA ASN A 619 23.08 23.54 23.55
C ASN A 619 24.21 24.28 24.27
N TRP A 620 25.19 24.75 23.50
CA TRP A 620 26.12 25.78 23.94
C TRP A 620 25.64 27.14 23.45
N TYR A 621 25.89 28.17 24.25
CA TYR A 621 25.42 29.52 24.00
C TYR A 621 26.58 30.49 24.15
N LEU A 622 26.71 31.40 23.19
CA LEU A 622 27.66 32.51 23.25
C LEU A 622 26.98 33.68 23.98
N PHE A 623 27.58 34.11 25.08
CA PHE A 623 27.07 35.21 25.89
C PHE A 623 28.03 36.40 25.83
N ARG A 624 27.47 37.59 25.60
CA ARG A 624 28.17 38.86 25.75
C ARG A 624 27.92 39.44 27.13
N LEU A 625 29.00 39.68 27.87
CA LEU A 625 28.99 40.28 29.18
C LEU A 625 28.84 41.81 29.09
N ASN A 626 28.04 42.37 29.99
CA ASN A 626 27.86 43.83 30.12
C ASN A 626 29.09 44.50 30.74
N LYS A 627 29.85 43.74 31.56
CA LYS A 627 31.12 44.16 32.17
C LYS A 627 32.21 43.21 31.71
N GLY A 628 33.27 43.76 31.13
CA GLY A 628 34.42 42.98 30.69
C GLY A 628 35.18 42.33 31.84
N LEU A 629 35.66 41.10 31.61
CA LEU A 629 36.56 40.37 32.49
C LEU A 629 38.01 40.85 32.30
N THR A 630 38.74 41.00 33.39
CA THR A 630 40.17 41.37 33.42
C THR A 630 41.03 40.11 33.53
N LEU A 631 40.93 39.21 32.54
CA LEU A 631 41.70 37.96 32.48
C LEU A 631 42.69 38.02 31.30
N SER A 632 44.00 37.95 31.60
CA SER A 632 45.04 37.96 30.57
C SER A 632 44.96 36.69 29.71
N GLY A 633 45.00 36.86 28.38
CA GLY A 633 44.96 35.76 27.41
C GLY A 633 43.56 35.29 26.98
N TYR A 634 42.48 35.89 27.50
CA TYR A 634 41.09 35.53 27.17
C TYR A 634 40.27 36.73 26.69
N ASN A 635 39.19 36.47 25.96
CA ASN A 635 38.24 37.47 25.52
C ASN A 635 37.56 38.12 26.75
N SER A 636 37.57 39.44 26.80
CA SER A 636 37.05 40.19 27.94
C SER A 636 35.52 40.21 28.00
N HIS A 637 34.82 40.12 26.86
CA HIS A 637 33.36 40.32 26.82
C HIS A 637 32.58 39.08 26.38
N LEU A 638 33.23 38.06 25.83
CA LEU A 638 32.55 36.86 25.32
C LEU A 638 32.90 35.62 26.13
N ILE A 639 31.87 34.87 26.50
CA ILE A 639 31.98 33.58 27.19
C ILE A 639 31.04 32.55 26.57
N VAL A 640 31.33 31.27 26.82
CA VAL A 640 30.51 30.16 26.33
C VAL A 640 29.88 29.43 27.52
N LEU A 641 28.56 29.25 27.47
CA LEU A 641 27.75 28.67 28.55
C LEU A 641 26.97 27.44 28.08
N LYS A 642 26.77 26.47 28.98
CA LYS A 642 25.86 25.33 28.80
C LYS A 642 25.29 24.87 30.14
N PRO A 643 23.99 24.59 30.27
CA PRO A 643 23.43 23.93 31.45
C PRO A 643 24.11 22.59 31.73
N LYS A 644 24.42 22.31 32.99
CA LYS A 644 25.05 21.05 33.37
C LYS A 644 24.09 19.87 33.25
N SER A 645 22.83 20.09 33.62
CA SER A 645 21.73 19.14 33.43
C SER A 645 20.97 19.46 32.16
N ASN A 646 20.68 18.44 31.33
CA ASN A 646 19.80 18.61 30.17
C ASN A 646 18.32 18.83 30.54
N ARG A 647 17.98 18.77 31.83
CA ARG A 647 16.62 18.99 32.35
C ARG A 647 16.38 20.41 32.88
N GLU A 648 17.43 21.21 33.06
CA GLU A 648 17.36 22.57 33.61
C GLU A 648 17.43 23.59 32.45
N ALA A 649 16.41 24.44 32.32
CA ALA A 649 16.39 25.51 31.33
C ALA A 649 17.19 26.74 31.80
N LEU A 650 17.81 27.48 30.87
CA LEU A 650 18.54 28.72 31.21
C LEU A 650 17.62 29.81 31.81
N THR A 651 16.30 29.68 31.62
CA THR A 651 15.26 30.54 32.17
C THR A 651 14.89 30.21 33.62
N GLU A 652 15.44 29.14 34.21
CA GLU A 652 15.20 28.77 35.61
C GLU A 652 16.15 29.50 36.58
N GLU A 653 15.69 29.70 37.82
CA GLU A 653 16.50 30.32 38.85
C GLU A 653 17.57 29.36 39.39
N LYS A 654 18.83 29.83 39.40
CA LYS A 654 19.95 29.22 40.14
C LYS A 654 20.36 27.82 39.65
N ILE A 655 20.38 27.62 38.33
CA ILE A 655 20.88 26.39 37.69
C ILE A 655 22.41 26.33 37.68
N GLU A 656 22.99 25.13 37.62
CA GLU A 656 24.45 24.95 37.49
C GLU A 656 24.88 24.94 36.01
N LEU A 657 25.91 25.71 35.68
CA LEU A 657 26.43 25.90 34.33
C LEU A 657 27.86 25.37 34.15
N TYR A 658 28.13 24.87 32.95
CA TYR A 658 29.46 24.84 32.38
C TYR A 658 29.79 26.21 31.77
N LEU A 659 30.73 26.93 32.39
CA LEU A 659 31.28 28.18 31.85
C LEU A 659 32.68 27.93 31.27
N MET A 660 32.86 28.38 30.03
CA MET A 660 34.09 28.25 29.27
C MET A 660 34.59 29.64 28.82
N LEU A 661 35.88 29.92 29.05
CA LEU A 661 36.55 31.12 28.55
C LEU A 661 37.10 30.89 27.14
N ILE A 662 37.05 31.94 26.34
CA ILE A 662 37.51 31.98 24.94
C ILE A 662 38.90 32.63 24.91
N PRO A 663 39.97 31.96 24.45
CA PRO A 663 41.29 32.59 24.30
C PRO A 663 41.29 33.75 23.29
N LEU A 664 42.17 34.73 23.51
CA LEU A 664 42.43 35.81 22.55
C LEU A 664 42.95 35.22 21.22
N GLY A 665 42.30 35.56 20.10
CA GLY A 665 42.67 35.10 18.75
C GLY A 665 41.88 33.89 18.23
N LEU A 666 40.97 33.30 19.01
CA LEU A 666 40.07 32.26 18.51
C LEU A 666 38.96 32.88 17.63
N ASP A 667 38.73 32.32 16.43
CA ASP A 667 37.63 32.75 15.57
C ASP A 667 36.27 32.29 16.11
N VAL A 668 35.60 33.23 16.80
CA VAL A 668 34.29 33.04 17.41
C VAL A 668 33.16 33.09 16.38
N ASN A 669 33.42 33.32 15.09
CA ASN A 669 32.39 33.27 14.04
C ASN A 669 32.15 31.86 13.48
N SER A 670 33.02 30.90 13.82
CA SER A 670 32.79 29.48 13.49
C SER A 670 31.55 28.94 14.20
N ASP A 671 30.81 28.06 13.53
CA ASP A 671 29.60 27.42 14.09
C ASP A 671 29.93 26.26 15.05
N ASP A 672 31.14 25.69 14.96
CA ASP A 672 31.61 24.62 15.85
C ASP A 672 33.02 24.93 16.38
N ILE A 673 33.12 25.11 17.71
CA ILE A 673 34.37 25.46 18.38
C ILE A 673 34.97 24.21 19.04
N PRO A 674 36.25 23.86 18.78
CA PRO A 674 36.90 22.73 19.45
C PRO A 674 37.01 22.93 20.97
N ILE A 675 36.47 21.99 21.77
CA ILE A 675 36.48 22.09 23.24
C ILE A 675 37.88 22.25 23.85
N LYS A 676 38.91 21.67 23.20
CA LYS A 676 40.31 21.74 23.65
C LYS A 676 40.89 23.16 23.63
N GLN A 677 40.28 24.05 22.85
CA GLN A 677 40.68 25.45 22.74
C GLN A 677 39.96 26.34 23.76
N LEU A 678 38.98 25.81 24.50
CA LEU A 678 38.25 26.54 25.53
C LEU A 678 38.77 26.18 26.92
N ARG A 679 38.72 27.14 27.86
CA ARG A 679 39.13 26.90 29.25
C ARG A 679 37.92 26.80 30.17
N TYR A 680 37.71 25.63 30.75
CA TYR A 680 36.67 25.44 31.78
C TYR A 680 37.03 26.18 33.07
N THR A 681 36.07 26.91 33.63
CA THR A 681 36.30 27.74 34.81
C THR A 681 35.83 27.10 36.12
N GLY A 682 35.15 25.95 36.09
CA GLY A 682 34.63 25.30 37.30
C GLY A 682 33.15 25.54 37.55
N LYS A 683 32.71 25.41 38.82
CA LYS A 683 31.30 25.56 39.19
C LYS A 683 30.82 26.99 39.00
N THR A 684 29.77 27.16 38.23
CA THR A 684 29.11 28.45 37.98
C THR A 684 27.60 28.27 38.01
N TYR A 685 26.86 29.33 38.34
CA TYR A 685 25.41 29.30 38.42
C TYR A 685 24.80 30.49 37.69
N SER A 686 23.57 30.40 37.21
CA SER A 686 22.88 31.56 36.61
C SER A 686 21.51 31.81 37.24
N LYS A 687 21.09 33.07 37.21
CA LYS A 687 19.72 33.51 37.46
C LYS A 687 19.30 34.46 36.32
N PRO A 688 18.13 34.28 35.70
CA PRO A 688 17.62 35.22 34.71
C PRO A 688 17.38 36.61 35.33
N ILE A 689 17.60 37.63 34.51
CA ILE A 689 17.27 39.02 34.83
C ILE A 689 16.05 39.36 33.97
N LEU A 690 14.93 39.63 34.63
CA LEU A 690 13.70 40.11 33.97
C LEU A 690 13.90 41.51 33.39
#